data_AF-A0ABD3X7W0-F1
#
_entry.id   AF-A0ABD3X7W0-F1
#
_cell.length_a   1.000
_cell.length_b   1.000
_cell.length_c   1.000
_cell.angle_alpha   90.00
_cell.angle_beta   90.00
_cell.angle_gamma   90.00
#
_symmetry.space_group_name_H-M   'P 1'
#
loop_
_entity.id
_entity.type
_entity.pdbx_description
1 polymer ?
#
loop_
_entity_poly.entity_id
_entity_poly.type
_entity_poly.pdbx_seq_one_letter_code
_entity_poly.pdbx_strand_id
1 'polypeptide(L)'
;MSTVSRKMNSPQWKNFQPPVVQDPAILSYQRAPNLLNSLISSSPPKVTTININANQIRETGIVEKLLHSYGFIQCCDRDARLFFHFSEYGGDMDTVSIGDAVEFQMSCDKRTGRPIACQVIKVDANSVSTEILSEERFIGTVVQEAKPGKVKNGMVGGTTDGLGRVTYEHNGECFFLPYGLDDIVNSGNTQVKPGDQVTFFIARDKRNGNLHARKVEPAQTSATNQKYQGVVCSMKESFGFIERADIVKEIFFHYSEFKGNITQLLLGDDVEFEIQTRNGKEVAVTITSMPQGTVIFEDVSVEKKKGKISKTLKSNRRQSDPLGGRVMYESAKGPTEIPFGDKDQAGEYTLQQGDLVEFHIATDRRDKLQRATQIKLLLDTFEKSTERRELGVIASLKEGFGFIQCAERDARMFFHYSELLESANQASVGGEVEFTVTQDPTTPSRQVAIRIHYMPVGSISAYTIRPEKYVGTIDREPADHKSPTKNKDNELGNIVFDYEGAIKNIQYSAKDIAEPAHFPKYADKVEFSIGEQKRTSTWFAVNIKVIFRNTVTKCQGYIATLKDNYGFIENADHDKEVFFHFSSVEGDANELDLGDEVEYSLTRKSTKTSAENIVRLSKGTVAAEEILREKGVVLGKIIRPMRIVNPDQEEYSGLVQVGTEDDLEAQTYPYGITSLADKRDFLQKGDIVKFQVAVVKSTKKERAVNIAAIRKYIRARVDSIKDKYGFINYEVEEGKKLFFHMTEVHDGVQIQSSDEVEFVVVQNQRNGKYSACSVRKISDIQRPERLMSRLKSVVDDNVGPKLIVLRQPKGPDGTKGFIQPRTPWKPPA
;
A
#
# COMPACT_ATOMS: atom_id res chain seq x y z
N MET A 1 61.56 -24.11 21.95
CA MET A 1 62.90 -23.54 22.16
C MET A 1 62.75 -22.08 22.52
N SER A 2 63.47 -21.64 23.56
CA SER A 2 63.78 -20.25 23.93
C SER A 2 62.72 -19.46 24.73
N THR A 3 62.77 -19.72 26.03
CA THR A 3 62.33 -18.98 27.22
C THR A 3 62.98 -17.61 27.41
N VAL A 4 62.26 -16.61 27.94
CA VAL A 4 62.77 -15.64 28.95
C VAL A 4 61.64 -15.21 29.90
N SER A 5 61.89 -15.42 31.20
CA SER A 5 61.09 -15.01 32.37
C SER A 5 61.53 -13.65 32.91
N ARG A 6 60.63 -12.91 33.58
CA ARG A 6 60.98 -12.03 34.71
C ARG A 6 59.84 -11.89 35.72
N LYS A 7 60.20 -11.95 37.01
CA LYS A 7 59.37 -12.01 38.22
C LYS A 7 59.58 -10.74 39.07
N MET A 8 58.52 -10.37 39.81
CA MET A 8 58.46 -9.76 41.17
C MET A 8 58.88 -8.30 41.42
N ASN A 9 58.00 -7.49 42.04
CA ASN A 9 58.01 -7.22 43.49
C ASN A 9 56.86 -6.29 43.98
N SER A 10 56.37 -6.59 45.19
CA SER A 10 55.49 -5.77 46.06
C SER A 10 56.29 -4.71 46.84
N PRO A 11 55.65 -3.71 47.50
CA PRO A 11 55.68 -3.70 48.98
C PRO A 11 54.43 -3.09 49.70
N GLN A 12 54.38 -3.34 51.02
CA GLN A 12 53.36 -2.97 52.03
C GLN A 12 53.57 -1.59 52.68
N TRP A 13 52.49 -1.06 53.32
CA TRP A 13 52.34 -0.42 54.68
C TRP A 13 51.08 0.48 54.65
N LYS A 14 50.36 0.89 55.71
CA LYS A 14 50.00 0.46 57.08
C LYS A 14 48.88 1.46 57.55
N ASN A 15 47.90 0.99 58.35
CA ASN A 15 46.94 1.71 59.24
C ASN A 15 47.06 3.23 59.45
N PHE A 16 45.93 3.96 59.53
CA PHE A 16 45.65 4.98 60.58
C PHE A 16 44.16 5.38 60.67
N GLN A 17 43.65 5.47 61.91
CA GLN A 17 42.30 5.89 62.33
C GLN A 17 42.14 7.43 62.34
N PRO A 18 40.91 7.98 62.32
CA PRO A 18 40.66 9.37 62.68
C PRO A 18 40.53 9.55 64.22
N PRO A 19 41.03 10.64 64.82
CA PRO A 19 40.97 10.85 66.25
C PRO A 19 39.64 11.47 66.71
N VAL A 20 39.21 11.05 67.89
CA VAL A 20 38.24 11.69 68.78
C VAL A 20 39.02 12.46 69.86
N VAL A 21 38.32 13.33 70.59
CA VAL A 21 38.64 13.87 71.94
C VAL A 21 39.37 15.24 71.88
N GLN A 22 39.02 16.34 72.58
CA GLN A 22 38.37 16.53 73.89
C GLN A 22 37.81 17.97 74.03
N ASP A 23 36.69 18.09 74.74
CA ASP A 23 36.24 19.25 75.51
C ASP A 23 37.24 19.54 76.67
N PRO A 24 37.34 20.75 77.27
CA PRO A 24 36.49 21.02 78.45
C PRO A 24 36.20 22.52 78.79
N ALA A 25 35.04 22.75 79.45
CA ALA A 25 34.81 23.52 80.71
C ALA A 25 35.16 25.05 80.76
N ILE A 26 34.56 26.00 81.52
CA ILE A 26 33.57 26.12 82.62
C ILE A 26 33.46 27.64 82.95
N LEU A 27 32.25 28.16 83.29
CA LEU A 27 31.88 29.35 84.13
C LEU A 27 32.40 30.77 83.73
N SER A 28 31.82 31.95 84.02
CA SER A 28 30.78 32.48 84.94
C SER A 28 30.62 34.01 84.73
N TYR A 29 29.40 34.59 84.92
CA TYR A 29 29.04 35.94 85.45
C TYR A 29 29.67 37.22 84.78
N GLN A 30 29.08 38.42 84.59
CA GLN A 30 27.96 39.17 85.18
C GLN A 30 27.74 40.51 84.42
N ARG A 31 26.50 41.04 84.48
CA ARG A 31 26.05 42.47 84.50
C ARG A 31 26.12 43.41 83.26
N ALA A 32 24.96 44.05 83.07
CA ALA A 32 24.52 45.05 82.08
C ALA A 32 25.13 46.47 82.26
N PRO A 33 24.83 47.46 81.38
CA PRO A 33 23.55 48.21 81.44
C PRO A 33 22.88 48.58 80.09
N ASN A 34 21.53 48.60 80.06
CA ASN A 34 20.61 49.75 79.84
C ASN A 34 21.06 50.89 78.87
N LEU A 35 20.29 51.50 77.94
CA LEU A 35 18.84 51.75 77.70
C LEU A 35 18.63 52.39 76.30
N LEU A 36 17.42 52.24 75.74
CA LEU A 36 16.62 53.15 74.86
C LEU A 36 17.21 53.68 73.52
N ASN A 37 16.48 53.86 72.40
CA ASN A 37 15.05 54.07 72.16
C ASN A 37 14.65 53.96 70.67
N SER A 38 13.35 53.68 70.43
CA SER A 38 12.49 54.07 69.28
C SER A 38 12.68 53.31 67.93
N LEU A 39 11.67 52.88 67.17
CA LEU A 39 10.29 53.35 66.92
C LEU A 39 9.31 52.18 66.65
N ILE A 40 8.07 52.34 67.12
CA ILE A 40 6.88 51.51 66.86
C ILE A 40 5.98 52.24 65.85
N SER A 41 5.35 51.50 64.94
CA SER A 41 4.10 51.88 64.26
C SER A 41 3.28 50.62 63.99
N SER A 42 2.15 50.47 64.69
CA SER A 42 0.83 50.13 64.13
C SER A 42 -0.14 49.72 65.25
N SER A 43 -1.40 50.10 65.02
CA SER A 43 -2.52 50.34 65.94
C SER A 43 -3.16 49.10 66.62
N PRO A 44 -3.72 49.25 67.83
CA PRO A 44 -4.52 48.21 68.51
C PRO A 44 -6.04 48.41 68.36
N PRO A 45 -6.88 47.35 68.50
CA PRO A 45 -8.31 47.50 68.70
C PRO A 45 -8.65 47.69 70.19
N LYS A 46 -9.75 48.41 70.43
CA LYS A 46 -10.26 48.85 71.74
C LYS A 46 -10.91 47.71 72.52
N VAL A 47 -10.59 47.59 73.81
CA VAL A 47 -11.35 46.85 74.83
C VAL A 47 -12.11 47.86 75.69
N THR A 48 -13.42 47.67 75.83
CA THR A 48 -14.30 48.43 76.71
C THR A 48 -14.64 47.58 77.92
N THR A 49 -14.28 48.05 79.12
CA THR A 49 -14.68 47.47 80.40
C THR A 49 -16.05 48.01 80.81
N ILE A 50 -17.06 47.14 80.98
CA ILE A 50 -18.32 47.48 81.67
C ILE A 50 -18.69 46.34 82.64
N ASN A 51 -18.96 46.73 83.90
CA ASN A 51 -19.49 45.93 85.01
C ASN A 51 -20.74 45.12 84.64
N ILE A 52 -20.81 43.85 85.07
CA ILE A 52 -22.04 43.03 85.00
C ILE A 52 -22.47 42.59 86.41
N ASN A 53 -23.72 42.91 86.75
CA ASN A 53 -24.45 42.46 87.92
C ASN A 53 -24.51 40.93 88.01
N ALA A 54 -24.13 40.36 89.16
CA ALA A 54 -24.05 38.92 89.44
C ALA A 54 -25.41 38.19 89.58
N ASN A 55 -26.48 38.66 88.92
CA ASN A 55 -27.82 38.09 89.02
C ASN A 55 -28.44 37.72 87.66
N GLN A 56 -27.61 37.47 86.64
CA GLN A 56 -28.04 36.96 85.32
C GLN A 56 -27.01 36.00 84.70
N ILE A 57 -26.26 35.26 85.51
CA ILE A 57 -25.40 34.20 84.98
C ILE A 57 -26.24 32.92 84.95
N ARG A 58 -26.54 32.45 83.73
CA ARG A 58 -27.10 31.13 83.54
C ARG A 58 -25.97 30.12 83.59
N GLU A 59 -26.18 29.07 84.38
CA GLU A 59 -25.25 27.97 84.55
C GLU A 59 -25.79 26.73 83.86
N THR A 60 -24.89 25.85 83.46
CA THR A 60 -25.26 24.57 82.84
C THR A 60 -25.08 23.42 83.81
N GLY A 61 -25.90 22.38 83.66
CA GLY A 61 -25.87 21.21 84.51
C GLY A 61 -26.58 20.03 83.87
N ILE A 62 -26.52 18.88 84.53
CA ILE A 62 -27.16 17.64 84.09
C ILE A 62 -28.20 17.24 85.13
N VAL A 63 -29.40 16.84 84.69
CA VAL A 63 -30.45 16.34 85.59
C VAL A 63 -30.01 14.99 86.16
N GLU A 64 -29.62 14.98 87.43
CA GLU A 64 -29.13 13.78 88.13
C GLU A 64 -30.28 12.89 88.59
N LYS A 65 -31.37 13.50 89.06
CA LYS A 65 -32.52 12.77 89.61
C LYS A 65 -33.81 13.54 89.37
N LEU A 66 -34.84 12.83 88.92
CA LEU A 66 -36.18 13.37 88.70
C LEU A 66 -37.19 12.59 89.56
N LEU A 67 -38.09 13.31 90.24
CA LEU A 67 -39.17 12.78 91.08
C LEU A 67 -40.51 13.39 90.62
N HIS A 68 -41.65 12.95 91.16
CA HIS A 68 -43.00 13.33 90.68
C HIS A 68 -43.34 14.83 90.76
N SER A 69 -42.65 15.64 91.56
CA SER A 69 -42.90 17.09 91.67
C SER A 69 -41.64 17.98 91.61
N TYR A 70 -40.43 17.40 91.55
CA TYR A 70 -39.17 18.14 91.59
C TYR A 70 -37.99 17.29 91.10
N GLY A 71 -36.84 17.91 90.88
CA GLY A 71 -35.59 17.22 90.50
C GLY A 71 -34.34 17.84 91.12
N PHE A 72 -33.20 17.20 90.84
CA PHE A 72 -31.87 17.67 91.20
C PHE A 72 -30.99 17.81 89.95
N ILE A 73 -30.27 18.92 89.86
CA ILE A 73 -29.33 19.23 88.78
C ILE A 73 -27.93 19.24 89.38
N GLN A 74 -27.02 18.48 88.77
CA GLN A 74 -25.60 18.56 89.06
C GLN A 74 -24.97 19.65 88.18
N CYS A 75 -24.37 20.67 88.79
CA CYS A 75 -23.73 21.76 88.05
C CYS A 75 -22.53 21.27 87.23
N CYS A 76 -22.36 21.77 86.00
CA CYS A 76 -21.20 21.47 85.17
C CYS A 76 -19.97 22.30 85.56
N ASP A 77 -20.17 23.55 85.95
CA ASP A 77 -19.08 24.50 86.24
C ASP A 77 -18.58 24.47 87.70
N ARG A 78 -19.23 23.69 88.58
CA ARG A 78 -18.85 23.55 90.00
C ARG A 78 -19.38 22.26 90.61
N ASP A 79 -18.76 21.79 91.70
CA ASP A 79 -19.21 20.62 92.43
C ASP A 79 -20.35 20.97 93.40
N ALA A 80 -21.52 21.27 92.82
CA ALA A 80 -22.73 21.61 93.56
C ALA A 80 -23.94 20.90 92.96
N ARG A 81 -24.83 20.46 93.85
CA ARG A 81 -26.07 19.77 93.52
C ARG A 81 -27.25 20.64 93.92
N LEU A 82 -28.00 21.10 92.92
CA LEU A 82 -29.08 22.07 93.11
C LEU A 82 -30.45 21.41 92.97
N PHE A 83 -31.36 21.81 93.84
CA PHE A 83 -32.76 21.41 93.78
C PHE A 83 -33.52 22.35 92.83
N PHE A 84 -34.42 21.81 92.00
CA PHE A 84 -35.39 22.59 91.26
C PHE A 84 -36.79 21.99 91.39
N HIS A 85 -37.82 22.84 91.43
CA HIS A 85 -39.21 22.41 91.39
C HIS A 85 -39.69 22.40 89.93
N PHE A 86 -40.62 21.52 89.53
CA PHE A 86 -41.06 21.46 88.12
C PHE A 86 -41.68 22.76 87.60
N SER A 87 -42.27 23.58 88.47
CA SER A 87 -42.77 24.91 88.07
C SER A 87 -41.67 25.82 87.53
N GLU A 88 -40.41 25.54 87.85
CA GLU A 88 -39.25 26.30 87.38
C GLU A 88 -38.70 25.76 86.06
N TYR A 89 -39.23 24.64 85.55
CA TYR A 89 -38.84 24.08 84.25
C TYR A 89 -39.65 24.73 83.13
N GLY A 90 -38.98 25.36 82.17
CA GLY A 90 -39.60 26.10 81.07
C GLY A 90 -40.08 25.25 79.88
N GLY A 91 -40.06 23.92 80.00
CA GLY A 91 -40.52 22.96 78.98
C GLY A 91 -41.66 22.06 79.49
N ASP A 92 -42.12 21.13 78.66
CA ASP A 92 -43.21 20.22 79.01
C ASP A 92 -42.71 19.07 79.92
N MET A 93 -43.53 18.60 80.85
CA MET A 93 -43.13 17.66 81.90
C MET A 93 -42.64 16.30 81.36
N ASP A 94 -43.14 15.89 80.20
CA ASP A 94 -42.76 14.64 79.54
C ASP A 94 -41.45 14.75 78.75
N THR A 95 -40.88 15.95 78.62
CA THR A 95 -39.70 16.22 77.78
C THR A 95 -38.38 16.21 78.55
N VAL A 96 -38.42 16.13 79.88
CA VAL A 96 -37.24 16.12 80.76
C VAL A 96 -36.98 14.73 81.35
N SER A 97 -35.83 14.16 81.01
CA SER A 97 -35.35 12.86 81.52
C SER A 97 -34.11 13.00 82.39
N ILE A 98 -33.88 11.99 83.24
CA ILE A 98 -32.60 11.86 83.97
C ILE A 98 -31.47 11.74 82.93
N GLY A 99 -30.43 12.58 83.07
CA GLY A 99 -29.33 12.69 82.13
C GLY A 99 -29.44 13.86 81.14
N ASP A 100 -30.56 14.59 81.12
CA ASP A 100 -30.73 15.73 80.23
C ASP A 100 -29.82 16.91 80.63
N ALA A 101 -29.20 17.53 79.63
CA ALA A 101 -28.47 18.77 79.78
C ALA A 101 -29.45 19.93 79.94
N VAL A 102 -29.26 20.72 80.99
CA VAL A 102 -30.14 21.85 81.32
C VAL A 102 -29.33 23.10 81.62
N GLU A 103 -29.87 24.24 81.21
CA GLU A 103 -29.38 25.56 81.59
C GLU A 103 -30.35 26.16 82.62
N PHE A 104 -29.82 26.68 83.73
CA PHE A 104 -30.62 27.18 84.85
C PHE A 104 -29.99 28.43 85.44
N GLN A 105 -30.77 29.17 86.21
CA GLN A 105 -30.27 30.28 87.01
C GLN A 105 -30.21 29.86 88.49
N MET A 106 -29.13 30.18 89.19
CA MET A 106 -29.07 29.97 90.63
C MET A 106 -29.83 31.10 91.34
N SER A 107 -30.74 30.72 92.24
CA SER A 107 -31.38 31.62 93.20
C SER A 107 -31.37 30.99 94.60
N CYS A 108 -31.81 31.72 95.61
CA CYS A 108 -31.95 31.20 96.97
C CYS A 108 -33.43 31.07 97.33
N ASP A 109 -33.81 29.96 97.95
CA ASP A 109 -35.16 29.78 98.47
C ASP A 109 -35.42 30.83 99.56
N LYS A 110 -36.43 31.69 99.35
CA LYS A 110 -36.78 32.80 100.25
C LYS A 110 -37.18 32.33 101.66
N ARG A 111 -37.53 31.05 101.84
CA ARG A 111 -37.90 30.48 103.14
C ARG A 111 -36.74 29.80 103.87
N THR A 112 -35.81 29.18 103.16
CA THR A 112 -34.74 28.35 103.76
C THR A 112 -33.32 28.86 103.51
N GLY A 113 -33.14 29.86 102.63
CA GLY A 113 -31.85 30.40 102.22
C GLY A 113 -30.98 29.43 101.41
N ARG A 114 -31.48 28.22 101.09
CA ARG A 114 -30.73 27.21 100.35
C ARG A 114 -30.66 27.56 98.87
N PRO A 115 -29.53 27.31 98.18
CA PRO A 115 -29.42 27.54 96.75
C PRO A 115 -30.29 26.54 96.00
N ILE A 116 -31.13 27.07 95.11
CA ILE A 116 -32.03 26.33 94.23
C ILE A 116 -31.77 26.76 92.77
N ALA A 117 -32.06 25.87 91.84
CA ALA A 117 -32.07 26.17 90.41
C ALA A 117 -33.48 26.63 90.02
N CYS A 118 -33.58 27.80 89.39
CA CYS A 118 -34.80 28.37 88.83
C CYS A 118 -34.65 28.62 87.33
N GLN A 119 -35.76 28.77 86.61
CA GLN A 119 -35.77 28.96 85.15
C GLN A 119 -34.91 27.92 84.40
N VAL A 120 -35.12 26.65 84.74
CA VAL A 120 -34.45 25.50 84.15
C VAL A 120 -35.00 25.27 82.75
N ILE A 121 -34.15 25.19 81.74
CA ILE A 121 -34.54 24.81 80.37
C ILE A 121 -33.67 23.67 79.88
N LYS A 122 -34.25 22.78 79.06
CA LYS A 122 -33.47 21.75 78.37
C LYS A 122 -32.69 22.39 77.23
N VAL A 123 -31.42 22.05 77.16
CA VAL A 123 -30.49 22.49 76.12
C VAL A 123 -29.89 21.25 75.45
N ASP A 124 -29.34 21.44 74.26
CA ASP A 124 -28.70 20.35 73.54
C ASP A 124 -27.54 19.76 74.37
N ALA A 125 -27.47 18.43 74.43
CA ALA A 125 -26.42 17.74 75.18
C ALA A 125 -25.00 18.10 74.68
N ASN A 126 -24.87 18.56 73.43
CA ASN A 126 -23.61 19.01 72.85
C ASN A 126 -23.23 20.46 73.23
N SER A 127 -24.16 21.28 73.77
CA SER A 127 -23.86 22.65 74.21
C SER A 127 -23.43 22.74 75.67
N VAL A 128 -23.52 21.63 76.43
CA VAL A 128 -23.13 21.54 77.83
C VAL A 128 -21.91 20.64 77.96
N SER A 129 -20.72 21.24 77.88
CA SER A 129 -19.46 20.56 78.14
C SER A 129 -18.95 20.86 79.55
N THR A 130 -18.60 19.81 80.29
CA THR A 130 -17.85 19.89 81.55
C THR A 130 -16.39 20.30 81.33
N GLU A 131 -15.94 20.30 80.07
CA GLU A 131 -14.57 20.54 79.65
C GLU A 131 -14.50 21.69 78.63
N ILE A 132 -13.46 22.51 78.72
CA ILE A 132 -13.12 23.55 77.73
C ILE A 132 -11.98 23.00 76.87
N LEU A 133 -12.26 22.78 75.58
CA LEU A 133 -11.25 22.37 74.60
C LEU A 133 -10.41 23.58 74.19
N SER A 134 -9.13 23.37 73.91
CA SER A 134 -8.28 24.36 73.26
C SER A 134 -8.80 24.73 71.87
N GLU A 135 -8.56 25.97 71.42
CA GLU A 135 -8.96 26.43 70.08
C GLU A 135 -8.15 25.75 68.97
N GLU A 136 -6.89 25.39 69.27
CA GLU A 136 -5.97 24.73 68.35
C GLU A 136 -5.73 23.26 68.75
N ARG A 137 -5.40 22.42 67.76
CA ARG A 137 -4.89 21.05 67.99
C ARG A 137 -3.41 21.10 68.31
N PHE A 138 -2.99 20.33 69.31
CA PHE A 138 -1.60 20.13 69.69
C PHE A 138 -1.07 18.85 69.05
N ILE A 139 0.19 18.87 68.63
CA ILE A 139 0.91 17.70 68.11
C ILE A 139 1.70 17.09 69.27
N GLY A 140 1.61 15.78 69.40
CA GLY A 140 2.32 15.05 70.44
C GLY A 140 2.65 13.62 70.07
N THR A 141 3.31 12.92 70.99
CA THR A 141 3.72 11.51 70.81
C THR A 141 3.04 10.64 71.86
N VAL A 142 2.53 9.47 71.47
CA VAL A 142 1.93 8.53 72.43
C VAL A 142 3.03 7.85 73.23
N VAL A 143 2.98 7.97 74.56
CA VAL A 143 3.93 7.32 75.48
C VAL A 143 3.32 6.06 76.09
N GLN A 144 2.00 6.05 76.28
CA GLN A 144 1.27 4.93 76.86
C GLN A 144 -0.06 4.74 76.14
N GLU A 145 -0.36 3.50 75.76
CA GLU A 145 -1.64 3.10 75.14
C GLU A 145 -2.74 2.97 76.21
N ALA A 146 -3.95 3.45 75.91
CA ALA A 146 -5.11 3.27 76.75
C ALA A 146 -5.57 1.80 76.73
N LYS A 147 -5.87 1.21 77.89
CA LYS A 147 -6.29 -0.20 78.02
C LYS A 147 -7.70 -0.30 78.60
N PRO A 148 -8.55 -1.24 78.11
CA PRO A 148 -9.86 -1.46 78.70
C PRO A 148 -9.70 -2.06 80.09
N GLY A 149 -10.12 -1.32 81.12
CA GLY A 149 -9.95 -1.71 82.52
C GLY A 149 -10.69 -3.00 82.86
N LYS A 150 -9.98 -3.99 83.42
CA LYS A 150 -10.60 -5.15 84.08
C LYS A 150 -10.69 -4.87 85.58
N VAL A 151 -11.91 -4.88 86.13
CA VAL A 151 -12.15 -4.86 87.57
C VAL A 151 -11.98 -6.28 88.13
N LYS A 152 -11.01 -6.51 89.03
CA LYS A 152 -11.21 -7.36 90.23
C LYS A 152 -10.00 -7.42 91.19
N ASN A 153 -10.34 -7.15 92.45
CA ASN A 153 -9.82 -7.66 93.74
C ASN A 153 -8.34 -7.47 94.12
N GLY A 154 -8.10 -6.35 94.81
CA GLY A 154 -7.48 -6.35 96.15
C GLY A 154 -6.02 -6.74 96.28
N MET A 155 -5.10 -5.81 95.95
CA MET A 155 -3.93 -5.46 96.75
C MET A 155 -3.26 -4.20 96.16
N VAL A 156 -2.68 -3.36 97.02
CA VAL A 156 -2.14 -2.02 96.71
C VAL A 156 -0.93 -2.06 95.78
N GLY A 157 -0.96 -1.27 94.69
CA GLY A 157 0.17 -0.93 93.84
C GLY A 157 -0.22 0.19 92.87
N GLY A 158 0.51 1.30 92.89
CA GLY A 158 0.08 2.61 92.37
C GLY A 158 -0.22 2.73 90.87
N THR A 159 -1.08 3.73 90.58
CA THR A 159 -1.18 4.48 89.31
C THR A 159 -1.33 3.68 88.03
N THR A 160 -2.34 2.81 87.95
CA THR A 160 -2.82 2.27 86.66
C THR A 160 -4.31 2.54 86.49
N ASP A 161 -4.66 3.82 86.44
CA ASP A 161 -5.86 4.20 85.68
C ASP A 161 -5.61 3.73 84.24
N GLY A 162 -6.51 2.94 83.65
CA GLY A 162 -6.38 2.37 82.29
C GLY A 162 -6.29 3.40 81.15
N LEU A 163 -5.95 4.65 81.48
CA LEU A 163 -5.78 5.79 80.59
C LEU A 163 -4.41 5.72 79.90
N GLY A 164 -4.38 6.02 78.61
CA GLY A 164 -3.17 6.26 77.85
C GLY A 164 -2.56 7.63 78.17
N ARG A 165 -1.34 7.88 77.69
CA ARG A 165 -0.63 9.17 77.84
C ARG A 165 -0.04 9.62 76.51
N VAL A 166 -0.19 10.90 76.22
CA VAL A 166 0.45 11.60 75.09
C VAL A 166 1.34 12.72 75.62
N THR A 167 2.43 13.03 74.91
CA THR A 167 3.31 14.16 75.23
C THR A 167 3.19 15.26 74.23
N TYR A 168 3.16 16.52 74.63
CA TYR A 168 3.35 17.66 73.72
C TYR A 168 4.44 18.60 74.25
N GLU A 169 5.09 19.31 73.33
CA GLU A 169 6.10 20.30 73.66
C GLU A 169 5.49 21.71 73.60
N HIS A 170 5.71 22.51 74.64
CA HIS A 170 5.33 23.92 74.67
C HIS A 170 6.43 24.73 75.34
N ASN A 171 6.94 25.76 74.65
CA ASN A 171 8.04 26.61 75.12
C ASN A 171 9.33 25.84 75.55
N GLY A 172 9.64 24.72 74.88
CA GLY A 172 10.82 23.89 75.18
C GLY A 172 10.65 22.94 76.36
N GLU A 173 9.46 22.88 76.97
CA GLU A 173 9.11 21.94 78.03
C GLU A 173 8.15 20.85 77.50
N CYS A 174 8.39 19.59 77.89
CA CYS A 174 7.56 18.45 77.52
C CYS A 174 6.51 18.18 78.61
N PHE A 175 5.23 18.24 78.23
CA PHE A 175 4.09 17.99 79.11
C PHE A 175 3.41 16.66 78.77
N PHE A 176 2.88 15.97 79.78
CA PHE A 176 2.19 14.69 79.62
C PHE A 176 0.70 14.86 79.89
N LEU A 177 -0.15 14.44 78.95
CA LEU A 177 -1.60 14.49 79.05
C LEU A 177 -2.20 13.09 79.01
N PRO A 178 -3.08 12.73 79.97
CA PRO A 178 -3.82 11.48 79.94
C PRO A 178 -4.98 11.51 78.91
N TYR A 179 -5.24 10.37 78.25
CA TYR A 179 -6.37 10.15 77.35
C TYR A 179 -7.01 8.76 77.59
N GLY A 180 -8.31 8.63 77.42
CA GLY A 180 -9.06 7.37 77.52
C GLY A 180 -9.28 6.70 76.15
N LEU A 181 -9.87 5.50 76.15
CA LEU A 181 -10.24 4.82 74.89
C LEU A 181 -11.30 5.60 74.09
N ASP A 182 -12.22 6.27 74.78
CA ASP A 182 -13.26 7.10 74.17
C ASP A 182 -12.72 8.43 73.59
N ASP A 183 -11.46 8.77 73.90
CA ASP A 183 -10.78 9.95 73.36
C ASP A 183 -10.23 9.73 71.95
N ILE A 184 -10.11 8.47 71.52
CA ILE A 184 -9.61 8.11 70.21
C ILE A 184 -10.74 8.26 69.18
N VAL A 185 -10.57 9.14 68.20
CA VAL A 185 -11.58 9.31 67.14
C VAL A 185 -11.50 8.11 66.20
N ASN A 186 -12.53 7.26 66.20
CA ASN A 186 -12.61 6.02 65.42
C ASN A 186 -12.71 6.28 63.90
N SER A 187 -11.59 6.64 63.27
CA SER A 187 -11.41 6.57 61.82
C SER A 187 -10.93 5.17 61.44
N GLY A 188 -11.81 4.17 61.49
CA GLY A 188 -11.59 2.82 60.94
C GLY A 188 -10.38 2.04 61.51
N ASN A 189 -10.63 1.20 62.52
CA ASN A 189 -9.77 0.09 62.96
C ASN A 189 -8.28 0.37 63.28
N THR A 190 -7.87 1.62 63.44
CA THR A 190 -6.47 1.99 63.70
C THR A 190 -6.24 2.21 65.20
N GLN A 191 -5.61 1.26 65.88
CA GLN A 191 -5.13 1.42 67.27
C GLN A 191 -3.84 2.24 67.29
N VAL A 192 -3.81 3.30 68.10
CA VAL A 192 -2.64 4.16 68.28
C VAL A 192 -1.62 3.49 69.20
N LYS A 193 -0.36 3.35 68.76
CA LYS A 193 0.71 2.65 69.49
C LYS A 193 1.67 3.61 70.20
N PRO A 194 2.39 3.15 71.24
CA PRO A 194 3.48 3.93 71.84
C PRO A 194 4.54 4.28 70.79
N GLY A 195 4.85 5.57 70.64
CA GLY A 195 5.76 6.13 69.65
C GLY A 195 5.08 6.84 68.47
N ASP A 196 3.77 6.68 68.30
CA ASP A 196 3.04 7.33 67.20
C ASP A 196 2.87 8.83 67.46
N GLN A 197 3.05 9.65 66.42
CA GLN A 197 2.67 11.05 66.46
C GLN A 197 1.16 11.19 66.32
N VAL A 198 0.55 11.98 67.20
CA VAL A 198 -0.89 12.22 67.29
C VAL A 198 -1.18 13.70 67.35
N THR A 199 -2.35 14.10 66.85
CA THR A 199 -2.93 15.41 67.10
C THR A 199 -4.13 15.28 68.02
N PHE A 200 -4.26 16.19 68.98
CA PHE A 200 -5.34 16.18 69.96
C PHE A 200 -5.67 17.60 70.44
N PHE A 201 -6.85 17.79 71.03
CA PHE A 201 -7.18 19.02 71.73
C PHE A 201 -6.86 18.87 73.21
N ILE A 202 -6.38 19.95 73.84
CA ILE A 202 -6.20 19.99 75.29
C ILE A 202 -7.54 20.37 75.90
N ALA A 203 -8.19 19.41 76.56
CA ALA A 203 -9.43 19.62 77.29
C ALA A 203 -9.10 19.98 78.74
N ARG A 204 -9.57 21.13 79.21
CA ARG A 204 -9.49 21.56 80.61
C ARG A 204 -10.82 21.31 81.30
N ASP A 205 -10.84 20.40 82.26
CA ASP A 205 -12.02 20.15 83.09
C ASP A 205 -12.31 21.38 83.96
N LYS A 206 -13.53 21.91 83.87
CA LYS A 206 -13.96 23.12 84.58
C LYS A 206 -14.06 22.92 86.09
N ARG A 207 -14.21 21.68 86.57
CA ARG A 207 -14.45 21.37 88.00
C ARG A 207 -13.17 21.27 88.81
N ASN A 208 -12.14 20.65 88.26
CA ASN A 208 -10.87 20.38 88.96
C ASN A 208 -9.65 21.05 88.31
N GLY A 209 -9.80 21.60 87.10
CA GLY A 209 -8.71 22.22 86.35
C GLY A 209 -7.72 21.24 85.71
N ASN A 210 -7.99 19.94 85.74
CA ASN A 210 -7.15 18.91 85.12
C ASN A 210 -7.18 19.03 83.61
N LEU A 211 -6.05 18.70 82.99
CA LEU A 211 -5.86 18.72 81.55
C LEU A 211 -5.87 17.29 81.01
N HIS A 212 -6.65 17.06 79.96
CA HIS A 212 -6.77 15.78 79.26
C HIS A 212 -6.56 16.00 77.76
N ALA A 213 -6.09 14.96 77.06
CA ALA A 213 -6.05 14.96 75.60
C ALA A 213 -7.35 14.34 75.07
N ARG A 214 -8.15 15.13 74.36
CA ARG A 214 -9.44 14.71 73.78
C ARG A 214 -9.38 14.76 72.26
N LYS A 215 -10.13 13.88 71.59
CA LYS A 215 -10.13 13.70 70.13
C LYS A 215 -8.71 13.42 69.59
N VAL A 216 -8.07 12.42 70.19
CA VAL A 216 -6.75 11.93 69.78
C VAL A 216 -6.90 11.24 68.43
N GLU A 217 -6.26 11.82 67.43
CA GLU A 217 -6.18 11.32 66.06
C GLU A 217 -4.71 11.08 65.72
N PRO A 218 -4.35 10.04 64.96
CA PRO A 218 -3.02 9.93 64.38
C PRO A 218 -2.70 11.23 63.67
N ALA A 219 -1.56 11.85 63.97
CA ALA A 219 -1.11 12.98 63.21
C ALA A 219 -0.90 12.45 61.80
N GLN A 220 -1.81 12.81 60.88
CA GLN A 220 -1.51 12.65 59.47
C GLN A 220 -0.13 13.26 59.29
N THR A 221 0.83 12.44 58.90
CA THR A 221 2.18 12.87 58.55
C THR A 221 2.03 13.90 57.45
N SER A 222 1.82 15.15 57.85
CA SER A 222 1.57 16.31 56.99
C SER A 222 2.89 16.80 56.40
N ALA A 223 3.78 15.84 56.13
CA ALA A 223 5.13 16.03 55.62
C ALA A 223 5.45 15.12 54.42
N THR A 224 4.54 14.23 53.97
CA THR A 224 4.76 13.44 52.73
C THR A 224 3.50 13.12 51.91
N ASN A 225 2.36 13.79 52.07
CA ASN A 225 1.28 13.72 51.07
C ASN A 225 1.55 14.60 49.85
N GLN A 226 2.83 14.81 49.52
CA GLN A 226 3.18 15.33 48.21
C GLN A 226 3.08 14.14 47.24
N LYS A 227 2.01 14.14 46.47
CA LYS A 227 1.84 13.22 45.35
C LYS A 227 2.83 13.63 44.26
N TYR A 228 3.68 12.70 43.88
CA TYR A 228 4.65 12.85 42.81
C TYR A 228 4.11 12.15 41.57
N GLN A 229 4.49 12.68 40.43
CA GLN A 229 4.14 12.11 39.15
C GLN A 229 5.40 11.54 38.49
N GLY A 230 5.22 10.57 37.62
CA GLY A 230 6.31 9.99 36.87
C GLY A 230 5.80 9.02 35.82
N VAL A 231 6.75 8.42 35.10
CA VAL A 231 6.46 7.46 34.04
C VAL A 231 7.21 6.16 34.32
N VAL A 232 6.54 5.03 34.16
CA VAL A 232 7.14 3.71 34.37
C VAL A 232 8.19 3.45 33.29
N CYS A 233 9.48 3.50 33.64
CA CYS A 233 10.60 3.36 32.70
C CYS A 233 11.12 1.92 32.59
N SER A 234 10.97 1.11 33.63
CA SER A 234 11.43 -0.29 33.66
C SER A 234 10.52 -1.16 34.53
N MET A 235 10.27 -2.38 34.07
CA MET A 235 9.46 -3.40 34.73
C MET A 235 10.27 -4.71 34.74
N LYS A 236 10.34 -5.40 35.88
CA LYS A 236 11.02 -6.69 36.05
C LYS A 236 10.02 -7.75 36.55
N GLU A 237 10.46 -8.78 37.26
CA GLU A 237 9.57 -9.87 37.67
C GLU A 237 8.65 -9.51 38.85
N SER A 238 9.11 -8.65 39.78
CA SER A 238 8.35 -8.28 40.99
C SER A 238 8.45 -6.80 41.39
N PHE A 239 9.19 -6.01 40.63
CA PHE A 239 9.46 -4.61 40.92
C PHE A 239 9.71 -3.83 39.63
N GLY A 240 9.67 -2.51 39.73
CA GLY A 240 9.95 -1.61 38.61
C GLY A 240 10.65 -0.34 39.05
N PHE A 241 10.88 0.53 38.07
CA PHE A 241 11.41 1.87 38.27
C PHE A 241 10.49 2.89 37.59
N ILE A 242 10.26 3.99 38.28
CA ILE A 242 9.50 5.14 37.77
C ILE A 242 10.48 6.29 37.58
N GLU A 243 10.49 6.88 36.39
CA GLU A 243 11.20 8.13 36.15
C GLU A 243 10.39 9.29 36.75
N ARG A 244 11.01 10.03 37.67
CA ARG A 244 10.35 11.09 38.43
C ARG A 244 10.15 12.35 37.58
N ALA A 245 8.97 12.97 37.66
CA ALA A 245 8.66 14.22 36.96
C ALA A 245 9.28 15.46 37.61
N ASP A 246 9.62 15.39 38.90
CA ASP A 246 10.16 16.52 39.66
C ASP A 246 11.69 16.60 39.62
N ILE A 247 12.38 15.46 39.51
CA ILE A 247 13.84 15.39 39.43
C ILE A 247 14.30 14.34 38.42
N VAL A 248 15.47 14.54 37.80
CA VAL A 248 16.06 13.60 36.83
C VAL A 248 16.66 12.39 37.56
N LYS A 249 15.80 11.58 38.19
CA LYS A 249 16.16 10.33 38.87
C LYS A 249 15.05 9.31 38.73
N GLU A 250 15.45 8.05 38.74
CA GLU A 250 14.52 6.92 38.83
C GLU A 250 14.26 6.59 40.31
N ILE A 251 13.02 6.22 40.63
CA ILE A 251 12.63 5.72 41.94
C ILE A 251 12.15 4.28 41.82
N PHE A 252 12.58 3.46 42.78
CA PHE A 252 12.23 2.05 42.85
C PHE A 252 10.82 1.86 43.41
N PHE A 253 10.07 0.90 42.87
CA PHE A 253 8.82 0.43 43.48
C PHE A 253 8.65 -1.08 43.40
N HIS A 254 7.88 -1.63 44.34
CA HIS A 254 7.46 -3.03 44.32
C HIS A 254 6.04 -3.16 43.78
N TYR A 255 5.71 -4.26 43.11
CA TYR A 255 4.39 -4.46 42.49
C TYR A 255 3.22 -4.45 43.48
N SER A 256 3.49 -4.74 44.76
CA SER A 256 2.50 -4.62 45.84
C SER A 256 2.04 -3.19 46.11
N GLU A 257 2.84 -2.18 45.73
CA GLU A 257 2.53 -0.78 45.99
C GLU A 257 1.56 -0.19 44.97
N PHE A 258 1.27 -0.91 43.88
CA PHE A 258 0.34 -0.48 42.84
C PHE A 258 -1.13 -0.73 43.25
N LYS A 259 -1.93 0.33 43.26
CA LYS A 259 -3.36 0.36 43.60
C LYS A 259 -4.23 -0.06 42.41
N GLY A 260 -3.90 -1.20 41.80
CA GLY A 260 -4.60 -1.75 40.64
C GLY A 260 -4.11 -3.16 40.31
N ASN A 261 -4.54 -3.69 39.17
CA ASN A 261 -4.01 -4.97 38.69
C ASN A 261 -2.66 -4.70 37.98
N ILE A 262 -1.58 -5.29 38.47
CA ILE A 262 -0.22 -5.08 37.92
C ILE A 262 -0.12 -5.41 36.43
N THR A 263 -0.96 -6.32 35.91
CA THR A 263 -0.99 -6.65 34.47
C THR A 263 -1.48 -5.50 33.59
N GLN A 264 -2.11 -4.48 34.17
CA GLN A 264 -2.56 -3.28 33.46
C GLN A 264 -1.47 -2.20 33.41
N LEU A 265 -0.41 -2.31 34.22
CA LEU A 265 0.68 -1.34 34.25
C LEU A 265 1.73 -1.71 33.20
N LEU A 266 1.88 -0.86 32.19
CA LEU A 266 2.80 -1.03 31.07
C LEU A 266 3.97 -0.05 31.15
N LEU A 267 5.04 -0.35 30.40
CA LEU A 267 6.15 0.57 30.21
C LEU A 267 5.66 1.82 29.47
N GLY A 268 5.97 3.00 30.01
CA GLY A 268 5.50 4.27 29.47
C GLY A 268 4.16 4.76 30.05
N ASP A 269 3.57 4.05 31.02
CA ASP A 269 2.37 4.53 31.70
C ASP A 269 2.71 5.66 32.67
N ASP A 270 1.87 6.69 32.64
CA ASP A 270 1.89 7.79 33.59
C ASP A 270 1.33 7.32 34.93
N VAL A 271 2.04 7.62 36.02
CA VAL A 271 1.65 7.20 37.37
C VAL A 271 1.78 8.34 38.37
N GLU A 272 0.90 8.32 39.36
CA GLU A 272 0.98 9.14 40.56
C GLU A 272 1.37 8.24 41.75
N PHE A 273 2.33 8.67 42.56
CA PHE A 273 2.87 7.92 43.68
C PHE A 273 3.31 8.83 44.83
N GLU A 274 3.50 8.24 46.00
CA GLU A 274 4.06 8.90 47.19
C GLU A 274 5.49 8.39 47.42
N ILE A 275 6.37 9.22 47.96
CA ILE A 275 7.75 8.84 48.26
C ILE A 275 7.88 8.50 49.74
N GLN A 276 8.33 7.29 50.03
CA GLN A 276 8.63 6.84 51.38
C GLN A 276 10.10 6.42 51.49
N THR A 277 10.77 6.82 52.57
CA THR A 277 12.15 6.41 52.84
C THR A 277 12.18 5.10 53.61
N ARG A 278 12.69 4.02 53.02
CA ARG A 278 12.87 2.71 53.64
C ARG A 278 14.36 2.33 53.67
N ASN A 279 14.91 2.10 54.86
CA ASN A 279 16.33 1.78 55.06
C ASN A 279 17.30 2.81 54.44
N GLY A 280 16.94 4.11 54.48
CA GLY A 280 17.73 5.19 53.92
C GLY A 280 17.66 5.31 52.38
N LYS A 281 16.76 4.58 51.72
CA LYS A 281 16.49 4.71 50.27
C LYS A 281 15.06 5.19 50.04
N GLU A 282 14.89 6.13 49.12
CA GLU A 282 13.58 6.58 48.64
C GLU A 282 12.96 5.48 47.77
N VAL A 283 11.73 5.08 48.10
CA VAL A 283 10.92 4.13 47.34
C VAL A 283 9.55 4.73 47.07
N ALA A 284 8.97 4.42 45.91
CA ALA A 284 7.62 4.85 45.56
C ALA A 284 6.60 3.88 46.16
N VAL A 285 5.61 4.44 46.85
CA VAL A 285 4.49 3.75 47.49
C VAL A 285 3.16 4.34 47.01
N THR A 286 2.05 3.63 47.21
CA THR A 286 0.71 4.12 46.84
C THR A 286 0.60 4.54 45.37
N ILE A 287 1.01 3.66 44.45
CA ILE A 287 1.10 3.98 43.02
C ILE A 287 -0.25 3.81 42.35
N THR A 288 -0.68 4.79 41.57
CA THR A 288 -1.95 4.80 40.83
C THR A 288 -1.70 5.18 39.37
N SER A 289 -2.39 4.54 38.43
CA SER A 289 -2.29 4.89 37.00
C SER A 289 -2.99 6.21 36.71
N MET A 290 -2.36 7.02 35.86
CA MET A 290 -2.87 8.28 35.36
C MET A 290 -3.20 8.16 33.86
N PRO A 291 -4.06 9.03 33.31
CA PRO A 291 -4.26 9.10 31.87
C PRO A 291 -2.95 9.41 31.14
N GLN A 292 -2.68 8.68 30.06
CA GLN A 292 -1.46 8.86 29.26
C GLN A 292 -1.34 10.29 28.71
N GLY A 293 -0.17 10.90 28.86
CA GLY A 293 0.12 12.28 28.46
C GLY A 293 -0.11 13.33 29.54
N THR A 294 -0.39 12.92 30.78
CA THR A 294 -0.46 13.82 31.94
C THR A 294 0.94 14.24 32.39
N VAL A 295 1.92 13.35 32.30
CA VAL A 295 3.30 13.62 32.73
C VAL A 295 4.15 14.07 31.56
N ILE A 296 4.57 15.34 31.57
CA ILE A 296 5.42 15.94 30.54
C ILE A 296 6.76 16.30 31.17
N PHE A 297 7.80 15.55 30.81
CA PHE A 297 9.18 15.83 31.26
C PHE A 297 9.83 17.00 30.52
N GLU A 298 9.46 17.18 29.25
CA GLU A 298 10.18 18.05 28.33
C GLU A 298 9.21 18.94 27.55
N ASP A 299 9.57 20.21 27.41
CA ASP A 299 8.91 21.14 26.50
C ASP A 299 9.62 21.13 25.15
N VAL A 300 8.94 20.61 24.13
CA VAL A 300 9.45 20.60 22.75
C VAL A 300 9.08 21.92 22.07
N SER A 301 10.07 22.62 21.53
CA SER A 301 9.84 23.85 20.78
C SER A 301 8.96 23.60 19.56
N VAL A 302 8.00 24.48 19.28
CA VAL A 302 7.15 24.41 18.06
C VAL A 302 7.96 24.73 16.80
N GLU A 303 8.98 25.57 16.92
CA GLU A 303 9.82 25.97 15.81
C GLU A 303 10.85 24.87 15.48
N LYS A 304 10.94 24.53 14.20
CA LYS A 304 11.98 23.64 13.68
C LYS A 304 13.27 24.41 13.46
N LYS A 305 14.38 23.86 13.95
CA LYS A 305 15.72 24.39 13.71
C LYS A 305 16.43 23.54 12.67
N LYS A 306 17.24 24.19 11.85
CA LYS A 306 18.15 23.54 10.90
C LYS A 306 19.56 23.64 11.44
N GLY A 307 20.29 22.54 11.38
CA GLY A 307 21.66 22.45 11.86
C GLY A 307 22.47 21.43 11.08
N LYS A 308 23.72 21.27 11.49
CA LYS A 308 24.70 20.34 10.93
C LYS A 308 25.14 19.36 12.00
N ILE A 309 25.21 18.07 11.69
CA ILE A 309 25.73 17.06 12.61
C ILE A 309 27.23 17.30 12.85
N SER A 310 27.59 17.64 14.09
CA SER A 310 28.98 17.83 14.53
C SER A 310 29.60 16.50 14.94
N LYS A 311 28.84 15.68 15.67
CA LYS A 311 29.27 14.37 16.17
C LYS A 311 28.13 13.37 16.11
N THR A 312 28.40 12.20 15.55
CA THR A 312 27.43 11.09 15.45
C THR A 312 27.47 10.19 16.67
N LEU A 313 26.37 9.46 16.89
CA LEU A 313 26.28 8.42 17.90
C LEU A 313 27.08 7.19 17.44
N LYS A 314 27.93 6.64 18.31
CA LYS A 314 28.71 5.43 18.00
C LYS A 314 27.82 4.20 18.24
N SER A 315 27.65 3.36 17.23
CA SER A 315 26.77 2.17 17.21
C SER A 315 27.14 1.03 18.20
N ASN A 316 28.01 1.26 19.19
CA ASN A 316 28.36 0.24 20.19
C ASN A 316 27.41 0.33 21.39
N ARG A 317 26.29 -0.41 21.28
CA ARG A 317 25.16 -0.54 22.22
C ARG A 317 25.49 -0.93 23.68
N ARG A 318 26.76 -1.02 24.10
CA ARG A 318 27.13 -1.50 25.45
C ARG A 318 27.74 -0.47 26.38
N GLN A 319 27.97 0.77 25.95
CA GLN A 319 28.53 1.83 26.81
C GLN A 319 28.43 3.24 26.18
N SER A 320 27.37 3.55 25.42
CA SER A 320 27.17 4.90 24.89
C SER A 320 26.63 5.84 25.96
N ASP A 321 27.25 7.01 26.07
CA ASP A 321 26.67 8.18 26.74
C ASP A 321 25.26 8.42 26.16
N PRO A 322 24.19 8.47 26.99
CA PRO A 322 22.81 8.62 26.53
C PRO A 322 22.59 9.86 25.64
N LEU A 323 23.49 10.84 25.70
CA LEU A 323 23.51 12.04 24.87
C LEU A 323 24.85 12.19 24.14
N GLY A 324 25.35 11.12 23.50
CA GLY A 324 26.67 11.11 22.86
C GLY A 324 26.79 11.91 21.54
N GLY A 325 25.67 12.23 20.89
CA GLY A 325 25.60 12.96 19.63
C GLY A 325 25.61 14.48 19.84
N ARG A 326 26.02 15.23 18.80
CA ARG A 326 26.00 16.71 18.80
C ARG A 326 25.52 17.28 17.47
N VAL A 327 24.59 18.24 17.53
CA VAL A 327 24.14 19.04 16.39
C VAL A 327 24.59 20.48 16.59
N MET A 328 25.17 21.09 15.57
CA MET A 328 25.53 22.51 15.55
C MET A 328 24.47 23.29 14.78
N TYR A 329 23.92 24.34 15.37
CA TYR A 329 22.90 25.18 14.73
C TYR A 329 23.15 26.67 15.00
N GLU A 330 22.60 27.52 14.14
CA GLU A 330 22.68 28.97 14.32
C GLU A 330 21.59 29.42 15.31
N SER A 331 22.01 29.93 16.46
CA SER A 331 21.09 30.54 17.44
C SER A 331 21.09 32.06 17.28
N ALA A 332 20.16 32.76 17.93
CA ALA A 332 20.16 34.22 17.99
C ALA A 332 21.42 34.81 18.65
N LYS A 333 22.24 33.98 19.33
CA LYS A 333 23.48 34.37 20.01
C LYS A 333 24.74 33.87 19.28
N GLY A 334 24.59 33.26 18.09
CA GLY A 334 25.67 32.65 17.33
C GLY A 334 25.58 31.12 17.23
N PRO A 335 26.61 30.46 16.64
CA PRO A 335 26.64 29.02 16.45
C PRO A 335 26.69 28.30 17.81
N THR A 336 25.69 27.47 18.07
CA THR A 336 25.51 26.73 19.33
C THR A 336 25.47 25.23 19.06
N GLU A 337 26.06 24.45 19.96
CA GLU A 337 26.05 22.99 19.88
C GLU A 337 25.05 22.43 20.90
N ILE A 338 24.19 21.52 20.45
CA ILE A 338 23.14 20.89 21.26
C ILE A 338 23.30 19.36 21.23
N PRO A 339 23.21 18.67 22.39
CA PRO A 339 23.34 17.22 22.44
C PRO A 339 22.10 16.50 21.91
N PHE A 340 22.27 15.24 21.50
CA PHE A 340 21.17 14.33 21.18
C PHE A 340 21.54 12.87 21.46
N GLY A 341 20.53 12.05 21.73
CA GLY A 341 20.63 10.62 22.03
C GLY A 341 20.08 9.73 20.92
N ASP A 342 20.16 8.41 21.14
CA ASP A 342 19.69 7.41 20.17
C ASP A 342 18.17 7.51 19.91
N LYS A 343 17.39 7.91 20.91
CA LYS A 343 15.93 8.07 20.81
C LYS A 343 15.48 9.38 20.18
N ASP A 344 16.41 10.31 19.96
CA ASP A 344 16.10 11.65 19.44
C ASP A 344 16.06 11.71 17.90
N GLN A 345 16.45 10.64 17.20
CA GLN A 345 16.35 10.56 15.75
C GLN A 345 14.93 10.16 15.32
N ALA A 346 14.37 10.86 14.33
CA ALA A 346 13.03 10.57 13.81
C ALA A 346 12.98 9.28 12.96
N GLY A 347 14.14 8.80 12.50
CA GLY A 347 14.29 7.53 11.80
C GLY A 347 15.56 6.81 12.23
N GLU A 348 15.66 5.54 11.86
CA GLU A 348 16.82 4.70 12.19
C GLU A 348 17.92 4.72 11.12
N TYR A 349 17.86 5.69 10.20
CA TYR A 349 18.82 5.79 9.10
C TYR A 349 20.15 6.36 9.58
N THR A 350 21.23 6.02 8.86
CA THR A 350 22.57 6.41 9.27
C THR A 350 22.81 7.93 9.09
N LEU A 351 22.99 8.65 10.21
CA LEU A 351 23.53 10.01 10.25
C LEU A 351 25.07 10.00 10.24
N GLN A 352 25.68 10.95 9.52
CA GLN A 352 27.12 11.14 9.33
C GLN A 352 27.52 12.56 9.74
N GLN A 353 28.80 12.72 10.05
CA GLN A 353 29.34 14.02 10.37
C GLN A 353 29.21 14.97 9.18
N GLY A 354 28.56 16.09 9.41
CA GLY A 354 28.35 17.13 8.42
C GLY A 354 27.01 17.10 7.71
N ASP A 355 26.14 16.13 8.01
CA ASP A 355 24.78 16.11 7.50
C ASP A 355 23.99 17.35 7.93
N LEU A 356 23.15 17.86 7.03
CA LEU A 356 22.16 18.87 7.36
C LEU A 356 20.90 18.20 7.89
N VAL A 357 20.47 18.62 9.07
CA VAL A 357 19.32 18.04 9.76
C VAL A 357 18.34 19.12 10.20
N GLU A 358 17.07 18.73 10.23
CA GLU A 358 15.97 19.47 10.83
C GLU A 358 15.60 18.82 12.17
N PHE A 359 15.44 19.60 13.23
CA PHE A 359 15.16 19.07 14.56
C PHE A 359 14.36 20.07 15.40
N HIS A 360 13.78 19.62 16.51
CA HIS A 360 13.18 20.48 17.53
C HIS A 360 14.08 20.53 18.77
N ILE A 361 14.00 21.63 19.51
CA ILE A 361 14.72 21.77 20.78
C ILE A 361 13.77 21.32 21.89
N ALA A 362 14.09 20.20 22.54
CA ALA A 362 13.43 19.77 23.76
C ALA A 362 14.17 20.36 24.96
N THR A 363 13.44 21.02 25.87
CA THR A 363 13.99 21.53 27.13
C THR A 363 13.39 20.73 28.27
N ASP A 364 14.21 20.01 29.03
CA ASP A 364 13.75 19.28 30.21
C ASP A 364 13.32 20.29 31.29
N ARG A 365 12.11 20.10 31.83
CA ARG A 365 11.53 21.02 32.80
C ARG A 365 12.26 21.00 34.14
N ARG A 366 12.97 19.92 34.46
CA ARG A 366 13.61 19.63 35.76
C ARG A 366 14.97 20.31 35.88
N ASP A 367 15.85 20.13 34.88
CA ASP A 367 17.22 20.64 34.91
C ASP A 367 17.48 21.78 33.91
N LYS A 368 16.49 22.12 33.07
CA LYS A 368 16.57 23.12 31.99
C LYS A 368 17.59 22.79 30.92
N LEU A 369 18.04 21.53 30.84
CA LEU A 369 18.95 21.09 29.80
C LEU A 369 18.20 21.00 28.47
N GLN A 370 18.85 21.50 27.42
CA GLN A 370 18.31 21.46 26.07
C GLN A 370 18.96 20.32 25.28
N ARG A 371 18.15 19.56 24.55
CA ARG A 371 18.61 18.57 23.58
C ARG A 371 17.87 18.70 22.25
N ALA A 372 18.50 18.25 21.18
CA ALA A 372 17.84 18.12 19.89
C ALA A 372 17.03 16.83 19.88
N THR A 373 15.77 16.92 19.45
CA THR A 373 14.86 15.77 19.30
C THR A 373 14.17 15.81 17.94
N GLN A 374 13.58 14.67 17.54
CA GLN A 374 12.95 14.49 16.22
C GLN A 374 13.89 14.89 15.07
N ILE A 375 15.15 14.47 15.15
CA ILE A 375 16.20 14.80 14.19
C ILE A 375 15.91 14.08 12.87
N LYS A 376 15.70 14.87 11.82
CA LYS A 376 15.43 14.40 10.46
C LYS A 376 16.51 14.84 9.49
N LEU A 377 17.03 13.91 8.68
CA LEU A 377 17.98 14.22 7.61
C LEU A 377 17.30 15.04 6.50
N LEU A 378 17.93 16.14 6.09
CA LEU A 378 17.48 16.96 4.95
C LEU A 378 18.15 16.48 3.66
N LEU A 379 17.38 16.48 2.56
CA LEU A 379 17.87 16.11 1.23
C LEU A 379 18.94 17.08 0.71
N ASP A 380 18.87 18.35 1.11
CA ASP A 380 19.89 19.38 0.85
C ASP A 380 21.31 18.95 1.29
N THR A 381 21.41 17.98 2.20
CA THR A 381 22.68 17.35 2.57
C THR A 381 23.39 16.80 1.33
N PHE A 382 22.66 16.13 0.43
CA PHE A 382 23.24 15.41 -0.69
C PHE A 382 23.79 16.34 -1.77
N GLU A 383 23.31 17.58 -1.86
CA GLU A 383 23.85 18.58 -2.80
C GLU A 383 25.23 19.12 -2.35
N LYS A 384 25.49 19.12 -1.04
CA LYS A 384 26.72 19.67 -0.43
C LYS A 384 27.68 18.60 0.09
N SER A 385 27.20 17.38 0.20
CA SER A 385 27.98 16.22 0.63
C SER A 385 28.90 15.76 -0.50
N THR A 386 30.08 15.25 -0.14
CA THR A 386 30.99 14.58 -1.08
C THR A 386 30.64 13.10 -1.26
N GLU A 387 29.51 12.63 -0.72
CA GLU A 387 29.11 11.23 -0.83
C GLU A 387 28.68 10.88 -2.26
N ARG A 388 29.09 9.68 -2.72
CA ARG A 388 28.68 9.17 -4.03
C ARG A 388 27.30 8.54 -3.92
N ARG A 389 26.29 9.25 -4.43
CA ARG A 389 24.93 8.77 -4.56
C ARG A 389 24.80 7.89 -5.81
N GLU A 390 24.14 6.75 -5.65
CA GLU A 390 23.86 5.78 -6.70
C GLU A 390 22.36 5.64 -6.89
N LEU A 391 21.95 5.40 -8.14
CA LEU A 391 20.57 5.18 -8.52
C LEU A 391 20.29 3.68 -8.65
N GLY A 392 19.07 3.27 -8.32
CA GLY A 392 18.63 1.90 -8.52
C GLY A 392 17.13 1.71 -8.31
N VAL A 393 16.66 0.50 -8.59
CA VAL A 393 15.25 0.14 -8.46
C VAL A 393 15.11 -0.96 -7.42
N ILE A 394 14.13 -0.85 -6.51
CA ILE A 394 13.87 -1.89 -5.52
C ILE A 394 13.43 -3.18 -6.23
N ALA A 395 14.29 -4.20 -6.22
CA ALA A 395 14.06 -5.46 -6.91
C ALA A 395 13.22 -6.43 -6.09
N SER A 396 13.39 -6.43 -4.77
CA SER A 396 12.62 -7.29 -3.87
C SER A 396 12.61 -6.74 -2.46
N LEU A 397 11.48 -6.91 -1.78
CA LEU A 397 11.26 -6.57 -0.39
C LEU A 397 10.98 -7.86 0.39
N LYS A 398 11.62 -8.00 1.56
CA LYS A 398 11.43 -9.09 2.52
C LYS A 398 11.19 -8.49 3.91
N GLU A 399 10.84 -9.32 4.88
CA GLU A 399 10.57 -8.86 6.24
C GLU A 399 11.80 -8.16 6.86
N GLY A 400 11.73 -6.83 7.00
CA GLY A 400 12.77 -5.99 7.60
C GLY A 400 13.93 -5.55 6.67
N PHE A 401 14.02 -6.09 5.45
CA PHE A 401 15.12 -5.77 4.54
C PHE A 401 14.73 -5.91 3.05
N GLY A 402 15.56 -5.39 2.16
CA GLY A 402 15.33 -5.48 0.72
C GLY A 402 16.61 -5.55 -0.11
N PHE A 403 16.40 -5.65 -1.42
CA PHE A 403 17.47 -5.62 -2.41
C PHE A 403 17.16 -4.58 -3.48
N ILE A 404 18.13 -3.70 -3.75
CA ILE A 404 18.09 -2.71 -4.82
C ILE A 404 18.91 -3.23 -5.99
N GLN A 405 18.32 -3.20 -7.18
CA GLN A 405 19.04 -3.39 -8.43
C GLN A 405 19.68 -2.05 -8.81
N CYS A 406 21.00 -1.95 -8.74
CA CYS A 406 21.72 -0.74 -9.14
C CYS A 406 21.55 -0.46 -10.63
N ALA A 407 21.54 0.83 -10.98
CA ALA A 407 21.65 1.29 -12.36
C ALA A 407 23.11 1.21 -12.88
N GLU A 408 24.09 1.43 -12.00
CA GLU A 408 25.51 1.48 -12.36
C GLU A 408 26.29 0.19 -12.04
N ARG A 409 25.68 -0.78 -11.35
CA ARG A 409 26.33 -2.04 -10.95
C ARG A 409 25.51 -3.25 -11.39
N ASP A 410 26.22 -4.35 -11.67
CA ASP A 410 25.57 -5.63 -12.00
C ASP A 410 25.12 -6.40 -10.74
N ALA A 411 25.66 -6.07 -9.57
CA ALA A 411 25.28 -6.66 -8.30
C ALA A 411 24.04 -6.00 -7.68
N ARG A 412 23.23 -6.79 -6.96
CA ARG A 412 22.13 -6.30 -6.11
C ARG A 412 22.66 -5.83 -4.78
N MET A 413 22.24 -4.63 -4.37
CA MET A 413 22.61 -4.04 -3.09
C MET A 413 21.59 -4.41 -2.02
N PHE A 414 22.09 -4.97 -0.92
CA PHE A 414 21.28 -5.23 0.25
C PHE A 414 21.03 -3.93 1.03
N PHE A 415 19.83 -3.77 1.57
CA PHE A 415 19.50 -2.69 2.50
C PHE A 415 18.55 -3.14 3.62
N HIS A 416 18.62 -2.47 4.76
CA HIS A 416 17.68 -2.64 5.87
C HIS A 416 16.60 -1.56 5.82
N TYR A 417 15.37 -1.84 6.29
CA TYR A 417 14.29 -0.84 6.26
C TYR A 417 14.58 0.40 7.09
N SER A 418 15.40 0.28 8.13
CA SER A 418 15.92 1.40 8.93
C SER A 418 16.64 2.46 8.09
N GLU A 419 17.22 2.08 6.95
CA GLU A 419 17.97 3.00 6.09
C GLU A 419 17.10 3.78 5.10
N LEU A 420 15.77 3.56 5.08
CA LEU A 420 14.83 4.36 4.31
C LEU A 420 14.63 5.72 4.99
N LEU A 421 14.88 6.82 4.26
CA LEU A 421 14.67 8.18 4.78
C LEU A 421 13.19 8.53 4.94
N GLU A 422 12.34 7.89 4.14
CA GLU A 422 10.89 7.93 4.26
C GLU A 422 10.38 6.70 5.00
N SER A 423 9.22 6.83 5.65
CA SER A 423 8.64 5.78 6.48
C SER A 423 8.57 4.43 5.75
N ALA A 424 9.05 3.37 6.40
CA ALA A 424 9.16 2.01 5.84
C ALA A 424 7.87 1.45 5.22
N ASN A 425 6.69 1.95 5.66
CA ASN A 425 5.38 1.58 5.12
C ASN A 425 5.12 2.03 3.67
N GLN A 426 6.00 2.85 3.07
CA GLN A 426 5.91 3.25 1.66
C GLN A 426 6.81 2.43 0.74
N ALA A 427 7.49 1.39 1.25
CA ALA A 427 8.36 0.60 0.42
C ALA A 427 7.59 -0.23 -0.63
N SER A 428 7.84 0.08 -1.91
CA SER A 428 7.21 -0.59 -3.04
C SER A 428 8.27 -1.23 -3.96
N VAL A 429 8.03 -2.49 -4.34
CA VAL A 429 8.85 -3.15 -5.36
C VAL A 429 8.67 -2.42 -6.69
N GLY A 430 9.77 -2.14 -7.38
CA GLY A 430 9.78 -1.29 -8.58
C GLY A 430 9.94 0.20 -8.28
N GLY A 431 9.98 0.61 -7.02
CA GLY A 431 10.28 1.99 -6.64
C GLY A 431 11.69 2.38 -7.05
N GLU A 432 11.82 3.55 -7.68
CA GLU A 432 13.10 4.17 -8.01
C GLU A 432 13.67 4.84 -6.78
N VAL A 433 14.95 4.59 -6.51
CA VAL A 433 15.62 5.05 -5.30
C VAL A 433 17.02 5.59 -5.59
N GLU A 434 17.42 6.55 -4.78
CA GLU A 434 18.78 7.05 -4.68
C GLU A 434 19.36 6.70 -3.30
N PHE A 435 20.59 6.19 -3.27
CA PHE A 435 21.20 5.67 -2.04
C PHE A 435 22.72 5.83 -2.06
N THR A 436 23.34 5.62 -0.89
CA THR A 436 24.81 5.66 -0.74
C THR A 436 25.31 4.25 -0.42
N VAL A 437 26.38 3.81 -1.07
CA VAL A 437 26.98 2.48 -0.83
C VAL A 437 28.10 2.57 0.19
N THR A 438 28.00 1.80 1.27
CA THR A 438 29.01 1.71 2.33
C THR A 438 29.35 0.25 2.65
N GLN A 439 30.46 0.03 3.37
CA GLN A 439 30.78 -1.30 3.89
C GLN A 439 29.97 -1.56 5.16
N ASP A 440 29.39 -2.75 5.29
CA ASP A 440 28.62 -3.15 6.46
C ASP A 440 29.53 -3.11 7.70
N PRO A 441 29.19 -2.34 8.74
CA PRO A 441 29.99 -2.24 9.96
C PRO A 441 30.08 -3.58 10.71
N THR A 442 29.12 -4.50 10.50
CA THR A 442 29.15 -5.85 11.08
C THR A 442 29.95 -6.84 10.23
N THR A 443 29.98 -6.63 8.91
CA THR A 443 30.68 -7.49 7.95
C THR A 443 31.42 -6.67 6.89
N PRO A 444 32.70 -6.28 7.13
CA PRO A 444 33.42 -5.33 6.27
C PRO A 444 33.59 -5.78 4.80
N SER A 445 33.47 -7.08 4.52
CA SER A 445 33.51 -7.63 3.17
C SER A 445 32.21 -7.40 2.37
N ARG A 446 31.11 -7.04 3.03
CA ARG A 446 29.80 -6.86 2.42
C ARG A 446 29.51 -5.38 2.23
N GLN A 447 29.09 -5.01 1.02
CA GLN A 447 28.60 -3.66 0.73
C GLN A 447 27.08 -3.61 0.95
N VAL A 448 26.60 -2.52 1.54
CA VAL A 448 25.20 -2.26 1.84
C VAL A 448 24.80 -0.86 1.37
N ALA A 449 23.51 -0.71 1.04
CA ALA A 449 22.94 0.58 0.70
C ALA A 449 22.35 1.23 1.96
N ILE A 450 22.74 2.48 2.20
CA ILE A 450 22.28 3.33 3.32
C ILE A 450 21.63 4.61 2.78
N ARG A 451 20.88 5.33 3.63
CA ARG A 451 20.28 6.65 3.30
C ARG A 451 19.45 6.63 2.01
N ILE A 452 18.54 5.69 1.93
CA ILE A 452 17.77 5.41 0.72
C ILE A 452 16.60 6.40 0.64
N HIS A 453 16.58 7.16 -0.44
CA HIS A 453 15.56 8.15 -0.75
C HIS A 453 14.77 7.71 -1.99
N TYR A 454 13.44 7.84 -1.96
CA TYR A 454 12.60 7.56 -3.13
C TYR A 454 12.72 8.68 -4.15
N MET A 455 12.85 8.29 -5.41
CA MET A 455 12.83 9.19 -6.55
C MET A 455 11.45 9.14 -7.22
N PRO A 456 11.01 10.24 -7.85
CA PRO A 456 9.83 10.21 -8.72
C PRO A 456 9.97 9.14 -9.80
N VAL A 457 8.88 8.40 -10.08
CA VAL A 457 8.87 7.36 -11.11
C VAL A 457 9.29 7.95 -12.46
N GLY A 458 10.28 7.35 -13.13
CA GLY A 458 10.86 7.82 -14.39
C GLY A 458 12.10 8.72 -14.24
N SER A 459 12.64 8.90 -13.03
CA SER A 459 13.87 9.67 -12.78
C SER A 459 15.13 8.88 -13.14
N ILE A 460 15.08 7.55 -13.03
CA ILE A 460 16.20 6.68 -13.38
C ILE A 460 16.11 6.33 -14.86
N SER A 461 16.79 7.11 -15.70
CA SER A 461 17.05 6.66 -17.07
C SER A 461 18.12 5.56 -17.03
N ALA A 462 17.73 4.33 -17.40
CA ALA A 462 18.65 3.19 -17.51
C ALA A 462 19.77 3.40 -18.56
N TYR A 463 19.69 4.50 -19.33
CA TYR A 463 20.55 4.84 -20.44
C TYR A 463 21.08 6.27 -20.29
N THR A 464 22.34 6.46 -20.62
CA THR A 464 22.86 7.78 -21.01
C THR A 464 22.52 7.97 -22.49
N ILE A 465 21.53 8.81 -22.78
CA ILE A 465 21.07 9.04 -24.16
C ILE A 465 21.96 10.09 -24.80
N ARG A 466 22.56 9.76 -25.93
CA ARG A 466 23.28 10.74 -26.75
C ARG A 466 22.31 11.72 -27.41
N PRO A 467 22.66 13.02 -27.48
CA PRO A 467 21.78 14.02 -28.07
C PRO A 467 21.64 13.86 -29.58
N GLU A 468 22.58 13.17 -30.24
CA GLU A 468 22.49 12.91 -31.67
C GLU A 468 21.34 11.95 -32.02
N LYS A 469 20.65 12.28 -33.11
CA LYS A 469 19.64 11.43 -33.72
C LYS A 469 20.24 10.74 -34.93
N TYR A 470 19.98 9.44 -35.03
CA TYR A 470 20.43 8.59 -36.10
C TYR A 470 19.23 8.08 -36.88
N VAL A 471 19.42 7.87 -38.19
CA VAL A 471 18.42 7.28 -39.06
C VAL A 471 18.91 5.90 -39.46
N GLY A 472 18.07 4.90 -39.21
CA GLY A 472 18.35 3.50 -39.53
C GLY A 472 17.17 2.81 -40.20
N THR A 473 17.41 1.59 -40.63
CA THR A 473 16.40 0.70 -41.20
C THR A 473 16.26 -0.52 -40.29
N ILE A 474 15.03 -0.93 -40.00
CA ILE A 474 14.78 -2.13 -39.21
C ILE A 474 15.21 -3.37 -39.99
N ASP A 475 16.15 -4.11 -39.44
CA ASP A 475 16.63 -5.39 -39.98
C ASP A 475 15.98 -6.58 -39.28
N ARG A 476 15.62 -6.43 -38.00
CA ARG A 476 14.90 -7.46 -37.24
C ARG A 476 13.91 -6.85 -36.27
N GLU A 477 12.69 -7.37 -36.25
CA GLU A 477 11.67 -7.01 -35.29
C GLU A 477 11.89 -7.76 -33.96
N PRO A 478 11.62 -7.15 -32.79
CA PRO A 478 11.60 -7.86 -31.51
C PRO A 478 10.43 -8.84 -31.48
N ALA A 479 10.60 -10.02 -30.86
CA ALA A 479 9.56 -11.05 -30.82
C ALA A 479 8.26 -10.54 -30.15
N ASP A 480 7.13 -10.70 -30.84
CA ASP A 480 5.80 -10.32 -30.35
C ASP A 480 5.36 -11.29 -29.23
N HIS A 481 4.89 -10.76 -28.10
CA HIS A 481 4.54 -11.52 -26.88
C HIS A 481 3.28 -12.42 -27.03
N LYS A 482 2.89 -12.80 -28.26
CA LYS A 482 1.64 -13.52 -28.53
C LYS A 482 1.74 -15.04 -28.67
N SER A 483 2.94 -15.63 -28.60
CA SER A 483 3.13 -17.08 -28.74
C SER A 483 3.83 -17.70 -27.53
N PRO A 484 3.18 -18.57 -26.74
CA PRO A 484 3.78 -19.24 -25.60
C PRO A 484 4.46 -20.54 -26.05
N THR A 485 5.60 -20.45 -26.73
CA THR A 485 6.46 -21.62 -26.98
C THR A 485 7.86 -21.37 -26.43
N LYS A 486 8.28 -22.30 -25.58
CA LYS A 486 9.48 -22.27 -24.74
C LYS A 486 10.77 -22.02 -25.54
N ASN A 487 11.32 -20.81 -25.44
CA ASN A 487 12.75 -20.60 -25.23
C ASN A 487 13.00 -19.18 -24.72
N LYS A 488 13.82 -19.08 -23.69
CA LYS A 488 13.99 -17.91 -22.83
C LYS A 488 15.27 -17.18 -23.19
N ASP A 489 15.36 -16.71 -24.43
CA ASP A 489 16.29 -15.65 -24.81
C ASP A 489 15.49 -14.54 -25.48
N ASN A 490 15.62 -13.35 -24.88
CA ASN A 490 14.91 -12.14 -25.21
C ASN A 490 15.40 -11.67 -26.59
N GLU A 491 14.78 -12.11 -27.69
CA GLU A 491 15.17 -11.70 -29.05
C GLU A 491 14.90 -10.21 -29.25
N LEU A 492 15.92 -9.41 -28.97
CA LEU A 492 15.96 -7.97 -29.21
C LEU A 492 15.85 -7.70 -30.72
N GLY A 493 15.16 -6.63 -31.07
CA GLY A 493 15.13 -6.13 -32.44
C GLY A 493 16.49 -5.57 -32.85
N ASN A 494 16.74 -5.48 -34.16
CA ASN A 494 17.98 -4.97 -34.73
C ASN A 494 17.71 -3.84 -35.74
N ILE A 495 18.48 -2.76 -35.64
CA ILE A 495 18.46 -1.62 -36.55
C ILE A 495 19.82 -1.53 -37.24
N VAL A 496 19.81 -1.44 -38.57
CA VAL A 496 21.00 -1.18 -39.39
C VAL A 496 21.06 0.31 -39.68
N PHE A 497 22.17 0.97 -39.38
CA PHE A 497 22.33 2.41 -39.58
C PHE A 497 23.76 2.76 -39.97
N ASP A 498 23.93 3.92 -40.59
CA ASP A 498 25.25 4.46 -40.91
C ASP A 498 25.79 5.24 -39.72
N TYR A 499 26.98 4.87 -39.26
CA TYR A 499 27.72 5.55 -38.21
C TYR A 499 29.12 5.90 -38.72
N GLU A 500 29.37 7.19 -38.93
CA GLU A 500 30.67 7.72 -39.38
C GLU A 500 31.17 7.12 -40.71
N GLY A 501 30.24 6.75 -41.62
CA GLY A 501 30.55 6.18 -42.93
C GLY A 501 30.68 4.65 -42.93
N ALA A 502 30.37 3.99 -41.82
CA ALA A 502 30.34 2.53 -41.69
C ALA A 502 28.95 2.05 -41.28
N ILE A 503 28.46 1.01 -41.97
CA ILE A 503 27.19 0.35 -41.63
C ILE A 503 27.39 -0.42 -40.31
N LYS A 504 26.63 -0.03 -39.28
CA LYS A 504 26.61 -0.66 -37.96
C LYS A 504 25.22 -1.18 -37.63
N ASN A 505 25.19 -2.13 -36.71
CA ASN A 505 23.98 -2.75 -36.18
C ASN A 505 23.81 -2.33 -34.71
N ILE A 506 22.59 -2.00 -34.31
CA ILE A 506 22.26 -1.67 -32.92
C ILE A 506 20.97 -2.36 -32.50
N GLN A 507 20.99 -2.90 -31.29
CA GLN A 507 19.86 -3.63 -30.73
C GLN A 507 18.84 -2.69 -30.09
N TYR A 508 17.56 -3.08 -30.12
CA TYR A 508 16.48 -2.38 -29.42
C TYR A 508 15.45 -3.33 -28.81
N SER A 509 14.71 -2.86 -27.80
CA SER A 509 13.56 -3.60 -27.26
C SER A 509 12.23 -2.93 -27.63
N ALA A 510 11.14 -3.68 -27.49
CA ALA A 510 9.78 -3.15 -27.67
C ALA A 510 9.43 -2.00 -26.70
N LYS A 511 10.14 -1.87 -25.57
CA LYS A 511 9.91 -0.78 -24.59
C LYS A 511 10.52 0.55 -25.02
N ASP A 512 11.44 0.52 -25.98
CA ASP A 512 12.23 1.67 -26.40
C ASP A 512 11.59 2.41 -27.61
N ILE A 513 10.37 1.99 -27.98
CA ILE A 513 9.55 2.56 -29.06
C ILE A 513 8.81 3.80 -28.53
N ALA A 514 9.03 4.96 -29.14
CA ALA A 514 8.49 6.23 -28.67
C ALA A 514 6.95 6.33 -28.80
N GLU A 515 6.38 5.66 -29.81
CA GLU A 515 4.94 5.68 -30.09
C GLU A 515 4.39 4.24 -30.15
N PRO A 516 3.79 3.72 -29.06
CA PRO A 516 3.31 2.33 -28.99
C PRO A 516 2.25 1.97 -30.05
N ALA A 517 1.53 2.97 -30.57
CA ALA A 517 0.57 2.79 -31.66
C ALA A 517 1.23 2.51 -33.03
N HIS A 518 2.53 2.81 -33.17
CA HIS A 518 3.27 2.74 -34.42
C HIS A 518 4.50 1.83 -34.28
N PHE A 519 4.26 0.54 -34.05
CA PHE A 519 5.33 -0.46 -34.03
C PHE A 519 6.15 -0.45 -35.33
N PRO A 520 7.49 -0.34 -35.24
CA PRO A 520 8.38 -0.35 -36.39
C PRO A 520 8.45 -1.76 -36.99
N LYS A 521 8.23 -1.88 -38.29
CA LYS A 521 8.26 -3.15 -39.04
C LYS A 521 9.57 -3.32 -39.79
N TYR A 522 9.85 -4.55 -40.22
CA TYR A 522 10.97 -4.87 -41.09
C TYR A 522 11.04 -3.91 -42.29
N ALA A 523 12.24 -3.37 -42.51
CA ALA A 523 12.55 -2.37 -43.53
C ALA A 523 11.89 -0.99 -43.35
N ASP A 524 11.19 -0.70 -42.24
CA ASP A 524 10.80 0.67 -41.90
C ASP A 524 12.05 1.52 -41.66
N LYS A 525 12.02 2.77 -42.14
CA LYS A 525 13.03 3.75 -41.72
C LYS A 525 12.59 4.37 -40.41
N VAL A 526 13.51 4.35 -39.45
CA VAL A 526 13.31 4.84 -38.10
C VAL A 526 14.36 5.88 -37.74
N GLU A 527 13.94 6.91 -37.02
CA GLU A 527 14.81 7.81 -36.28
C GLU A 527 14.95 7.28 -34.85
N PHE A 528 16.16 7.25 -34.32
CA PHE A 528 16.43 6.79 -32.95
C PHE A 528 17.64 7.52 -32.37
N SER A 529 17.80 7.45 -31.05
CA SER A 529 19.00 7.92 -30.35
C SER A 529 19.78 6.74 -29.79
N ILE A 530 21.10 6.86 -29.67
CA ILE A 530 21.94 5.82 -29.06
C ILE A 530 21.95 6.04 -27.55
N GLY A 531 21.44 5.07 -26.81
CA GLY A 531 21.52 4.98 -25.35
C GLY A 531 22.65 4.05 -24.93
N GLU A 532 23.55 4.53 -24.09
CA GLU A 532 24.56 3.69 -23.45
C GLU A 532 24.02 3.16 -22.13
N GLN A 533 23.91 1.83 -22.01
CA GLN A 533 23.57 1.20 -20.74
C GLN A 533 24.80 1.22 -19.84
N LYS A 534 24.79 2.09 -18.82
CA LYS A 534 25.91 2.25 -17.87
C LYS A 534 26.33 0.93 -17.19
N ARG A 535 25.39 0.00 -16.97
CA ARG A 535 25.65 -1.31 -16.33
C ARG A 535 26.54 -2.25 -17.16
N THR A 536 26.39 -2.27 -18.48
CA THR A 536 27.01 -3.27 -19.37
C THR A 536 27.95 -2.63 -20.39
N SER A 537 28.00 -1.29 -20.46
CA SER A 537 28.68 -0.53 -21.52
C SER A 537 28.24 -0.94 -22.93
N THR A 538 27.04 -1.49 -23.08
CA THR A 538 26.46 -1.84 -24.38
C THR A 538 25.57 -0.72 -24.88
N TRP A 539 25.59 -0.50 -26.19
CA TRP A 539 24.75 0.51 -26.85
C TRP A 539 23.43 -0.10 -27.31
N PHE A 540 22.35 0.62 -27.08
CA PHE A 540 21.01 0.28 -27.51
C PHE A 540 20.35 1.46 -28.21
N ALA A 541 19.45 1.19 -29.14
CA ALA A 541 18.64 2.23 -29.75
C ALA A 541 17.43 2.54 -28.84
N VAL A 542 17.25 3.81 -28.53
CA VAL A 542 16.17 4.35 -27.68
C VAL A 542 15.42 5.46 -28.39
N ASN A 543 14.19 5.75 -27.96
CA ASN A 543 13.28 6.73 -28.57
C ASN A 543 13.04 6.47 -30.07
N ILE A 544 12.77 5.21 -30.41
CA ILE A 544 12.62 4.80 -31.81
C ILE A 544 11.30 5.33 -32.35
N LYS A 545 11.39 6.12 -33.41
CA LYS A 545 10.25 6.72 -34.10
C LYS A 545 10.28 6.34 -35.56
N VAL A 546 9.17 5.82 -36.07
CA VAL A 546 9.02 5.53 -37.50
C VAL A 546 8.92 6.84 -38.27
N ILE A 547 9.92 7.13 -39.11
CA ILE A 547 9.94 8.33 -39.96
C ILE A 547 9.33 8.06 -41.34
N PHE A 548 9.52 6.84 -41.84
CA PHE A 548 8.92 6.41 -43.09
C PHE A 548 8.54 4.95 -42.95
N ARG A 549 7.23 4.70 -42.92
CA ARG A 549 6.71 3.34 -43.07
C ARG A 549 7.09 2.86 -44.44
N ASN A 550 7.79 1.73 -44.50
CA ASN A 550 7.82 0.93 -45.70
C ASN A 550 6.39 0.45 -45.89
N THR A 551 5.59 1.27 -46.56
CA THR A 551 4.24 0.91 -46.96
C THR A 551 4.44 -0.28 -47.89
N VAL A 552 4.28 -1.47 -47.31
CA VAL A 552 4.01 -2.66 -48.07
C VAL A 552 2.75 -2.30 -48.84
N THR A 553 2.94 -1.95 -50.11
CA THR A 553 1.84 -1.56 -50.97
C THR A 553 0.91 -2.75 -50.98
N LYS A 554 -0.28 -2.56 -50.40
CA LYS A 554 -1.36 -3.53 -50.53
C LYS A 554 -1.68 -3.57 -52.02
N CYS A 555 -1.24 -4.64 -52.66
CA CYS A 555 -1.48 -4.90 -54.05
C CYS A 555 -2.70 -5.82 -54.15
N GLN A 556 -3.43 -5.67 -55.23
CA GLN A 556 -4.53 -6.57 -55.57
C GLN A 556 -4.16 -7.36 -56.82
N GLY A 557 -4.69 -8.57 -56.92
CA GLY A 557 -4.42 -9.45 -58.03
C GLY A 557 -5.35 -10.65 -58.07
N TYR A 558 -5.01 -11.58 -58.95
CA TYR A 558 -5.77 -12.79 -59.22
C TYR A 558 -4.87 -14.02 -59.07
N ILE A 559 -5.37 -15.10 -58.47
CA ILE A 559 -4.64 -16.37 -58.41
C ILE A 559 -4.40 -16.89 -59.84
N ALA A 560 -3.16 -16.91 -60.30
CA ALA A 560 -2.80 -17.33 -61.65
C ALA A 560 -2.41 -18.80 -61.75
N THR A 561 -1.77 -19.32 -60.70
CA THR A 561 -1.31 -20.72 -60.67
C THR A 561 -1.31 -21.22 -59.24
N LEU A 562 -1.78 -22.45 -59.04
CA LEU A 562 -1.73 -23.16 -57.77
C LEU A 562 -0.98 -24.48 -57.97
N LYS A 563 0.02 -24.74 -57.13
CA LYS A 563 0.73 -26.02 -56.99
C LYS A 563 0.62 -26.50 -55.55
N ASP A 564 1.22 -27.65 -55.24
CA ASP A 564 1.05 -28.33 -53.93
C ASP A 564 1.36 -27.44 -52.71
N ASN A 565 2.40 -26.60 -52.76
CA ASN A 565 2.85 -25.78 -51.61
C ASN A 565 2.98 -24.28 -51.92
N TYR A 566 2.76 -23.87 -53.16
CA TYR A 566 3.05 -22.52 -53.62
C TYR A 566 2.18 -22.14 -54.81
N GLY A 567 2.10 -20.84 -55.10
CA GLY A 567 1.38 -20.33 -56.25
C GLY A 567 1.96 -19.05 -56.80
N PHE A 568 1.28 -18.53 -57.82
CA PHE A 568 1.58 -17.24 -58.44
C PHE A 568 0.30 -16.40 -58.50
N ILE A 569 0.44 -15.10 -58.21
CA ILE A 569 -0.63 -14.10 -58.30
C ILE A 569 -0.34 -13.20 -59.50
N GLU A 570 -1.26 -13.15 -60.47
CA GLU A 570 -1.28 -12.13 -61.52
C GLU A 570 -1.68 -10.80 -60.89
N ASN A 571 -0.91 -9.74 -61.12
CA ASN A 571 -1.25 -8.43 -60.58
C ASN A 571 -2.48 -7.82 -61.27
N ALA A 572 -3.10 -6.80 -60.67
CA ALA A 572 -4.28 -6.13 -61.22
C ALA A 572 -4.08 -5.49 -62.61
N ASP A 573 -2.85 -5.10 -62.95
CA ASP A 573 -2.50 -4.57 -64.29
C ASP A 573 -2.19 -5.66 -65.31
N HIS A 574 -2.17 -6.91 -64.85
CA HIS A 574 -2.01 -8.10 -65.62
C HIS A 574 -0.72 -8.23 -66.46
N ASP A 575 0.34 -7.52 -66.10
CA ASP A 575 1.61 -7.55 -66.82
C ASP A 575 2.62 -8.51 -66.19
N LYS A 576 2.45 -8.88 -64.91
CA LYS A 576 3.42 -9.67 -64.14
C LYS A 576 2.74 -10.64 -63.18
N GLU A 577 3.50 -11.66 -62.80
CA GLU A 577 3.15 -12.60 -61.75
C GLU A 577 4.05 -12.42 -60.52
N VAL A 578 3.48 -12.62 -59.33
CA VAL A 578 4.18 -12.57 -58.05
C VAL A 578 4.11 -13.93 -57.38
N PHE A 579 5.26 -14.44 -56.97
CA PHE A 579 5.37 -15.72 -56.27
C PHE A 579 4.83 -15.63 -54.85
N PHE A 580 4.11 -16.67 -54.40
CA PHE A 580 3.75 -16.84 -52.99
C PHE A 580 3.85 -18.29 -52.52
N HIS A 581 4.04 -18.45 -51.21
CA HIS A 581 3.98 -19.74 -50.53
C HIS A 581 2.64 -19.89 -49.80
N PHE A 582 2.11 -21.11 -49.65
CA PHE A 582 0.80 -21.32 -49.00
C PHE A 582 0.79 -20.88 -47.53
N SER A 583 1.95 -20.89 -46.86
CA SER A 583 2.10 -20.33 -45.50
C SER A 583 1.90 -18.82 -45.41
N SER A 584 1.89 -18.12 -46.54
CA SER A 584 1.67 -16.68 -46.62
C SER A 584 0.19 -16.30 -46.79
N VAL A 585 -0.70 -17.29 -46.92
CA VAL A 585 -2.15 -17.11 -47.05
C VAL A 585 -2.77 -17.01 -45.66
N GLU A 586 -3.55 -15.97 -45.43
CA GLU A 586 -4.35 -15.82 -44.22
C GLU A 586 -5.65 -16.62 -44.39
N GLY A 587 -5.74 -17.78 -43.72
CA GLY A 587 -6.89 -18.68 -43.77
C GLY A 587 -6.52 -20.07 -44.28
N ASP A 588 -7.51 -20.81 -44.80
CA ASP A 588 -7.27 -22.13 -45.41
C ASP A 588 -6.85 -21.95 -46.88
N ALA A 589 -5.59 -22.28 -47.17
CA ALA A 589 -5.04 -22.21 -48.53
C ALA A 589 -5.74 -23.16 -49.51
N ASN A 590 -6.46 -24.19 -49.03
CA ASN A 590 -7.21 -25.11 -49.87
C ASN A 590 -8.51 -24.51 -50.44
N GLU A 591 -8.96 -23.35 -49.93
CA GLU A 591 -10.15 -22.65 -50.42
C GLU A 591 -9.86 -21.71 -51.59
N LEU A 592 -8.59 -21.56 -51.99
CA LEU A 592 -8.18 -20.74 -53.12
C LEU A 592 -8.38 -21.49 -54.44
N ASP A 593 -9.09 -20.87 -55.37
CA ASP A 593 -9.26 -21.37 -56.74
C ASP A 593 -8.55 -20.46 -57.76
N LEU A 594 -8.27 -21.01 -58.95
CA LEU A 594 -7.71 -20.24 -60.06
C LEU A 594 -8.63 -19.05 -60.41
N GLY A 595 -8.01 -17.89 -60.58
CA GLY A 595 -8.64 -16.60 -60.86
C GLY A 595 -9.54 -16.07 -59.74
N ASP A 596 -9.33 -16.49 -58.50
CA ASP A 596 -9.86 -15.79 -57.33
C ASP A 596 -9.13 -14.47 -57.10
N GLU A 597 -9.86 -13.46 -56.65
CA GLU A 597 -9.33 -12.15 -56.32
C GLU A 597 -8.67 -12.18 -54.94
N VAL A 598 -7.48 -11.59 -54.84
CA VAL A 598 -6.71 -11.56 -53.58
C VAL A 598 -6.09 -10.18 -53.35
N GLU A 599 -6.03 -9.78 -52.08
CA GLU A 599 -5.20 -8.69 -51.59
C GLU A 599 -3.91 -9.28 -51.00
N TYR A 600 -2.77 -8.69 -51.30
CA TYR A 600 -1.48 -9.15 -50.81
C TYR A 600 -0.50 -8.02 -50.59
N SER A 601 0.53 -8.33 -49.83
CA SER A 601 1.61 -7.43 -49.43
C SER A 601 2.91 -7.83 -50.13
N LEU A 602 3.50 -6.93 -50.92
CA LEU A 602 4.73 -7.24 -51.67
C LEU A 602 5.97 -7.11 -50.78
N THR A 603 6.64 -8.22 -50.49
CA THR A 603 7.87 -8.26 -49.69
C THR A 603 9.08 -8.60 -50.55
N ARG A 604 10.22 -7.98 -50.23
CA ARG A 604 11.50 -8.23 -50.89
C ARG A 604 12.45 -8.89 -49.91
N LYS A 605 12.38 -10.22 -49.81
CA LYS A 605 13.27 -11.02 -48.94
C LYS A 605 14.67 -11.23 -49.55
N SER A 606 14.88 -10.93 -50.83
CA SER A 606 16.18 -10.97 -51.54
C SER A 606 16.09 -10.30 -52.93
N THR A 607 16.85 -10.74 -53.95
CA THR A 607 16.72 -10.30 -55.36
C THR A 607 15.36 -10.65 -55.98
N LYS A 608 14.59 -11.56 -55.36
CA LYS A 608 13.25 -11.98 -55.79
C LYS A 608 12.16 -11.40 -54.89
N THR A 609 11.07 -10.97 -55.50
CA THR A 609 9.91 -10.39 -54.83
C THR A 609 8.85 -11.47 -54.57
N SER A 610 8.27 -11.48 -53.37
CA SER A 610 7.26 -12.44 -52.92
C SER A 610 6.02 -11.74 -52.36
N ALA A 611 4.87 -12.40 -52.44
CA ALA A 611 3.65 -11.93 -51.81
C ALA A 611 3.48 -12.56 -50.41
N GLU A 612 3.08 -11.72 -49.44
CA GLU A 612 2.78 -12.07 -48.05
C GLU A 612 1.42 -11.52 -47.63
N ASN A 613 0.88 -11.99 -46.50
CA ASN A 613 -0.42 -11.60 -45.95
C ASN A 613 -1.53 -11.63 -47.02
N ILE A 614 -1.66 -12.78 -47.69
CA ILE A 614 -2.58 -12.95 -48.83
C ILE A 614 -3.97 -13.24 -48.29
N VAL A 615 -4.92 -12.40 -48.65
CA VAL A 615 -6.32 -12.48 -48.22
C VAL A 615 -7.22 -12.62 -49.44
N ARG A 616 -8.14 -13.58 -49.43
CA ARG A 616 -9.16 -13.75 -50.47
C ARG A 616 -10.18 -12.61 -50.42
N LEU A 617 -10.43 -11.99 -51.58
CA LEU A 617 -11.43 -10.94 -51.76
C LEU A 617 -12.72 -11.49 -52.37
N SER A 618 -13.83 -10.77 -52.15
CA SER A 618 -15.07 -11.03 -52.87
C SER A 618 -14.92 -10.72 -54.36
N LYS A 619 -15.50 -11.56 -55.23
CA LYS A 619 -15.48 -11.34 -56.68
C LYS A 619 -16.06 -9.96 -57.04
N GLY A 620 -15.34 -9.19 -57.85
CA GLY A 620 -15.69 -7.83 -58.29
C GLY A 620 -15.06 -6.69 -57.47
N THR A 621 -14.07 -6.98 -56.62
CA THR A 621 -13.34 -5.99 -55.81
C THR A 621 -12.15 -5.40 -56.57
N VAL A 622 -11.49 -6.20 -57.40
CA VAL A 622 -10.39 -5.76 -58.28
C VAL A 622 -10.96 -5.08 -59.53
N ALA A 623 -10.30 -4.03 -60.02
CA ALA A 623 -10.81 -3.13 -61.05
C ALA A 623 -11.36 -3.87 -62.29
N ALA A 624 -12.66 -3.71 -62.55
CA ALA A 624 -13.36 -4.39 -63.62
C ALA A 624 -12.89 -3.96 -65.03
N GLU A 625 -12.59 -4.93 -65.88
CA GLU A 625 -12.34 -4.76 -67.32
C GLU A 625 -13.62 -4.29 -68.04
N GLU A 626 -13.48 -3.39 -69.02
CA GLU A 626 -14.60 -2.94 -69.84
C GLU A 626 -14.58 -3.63 -71.21
N ILE A 627 -15.57 -4.51 -71.45
CA ILE A 627 -15.69 -5.23 -72.71
C ILE A 627 -16.11 -4.26 -73.83
N LEU A 628 -15.30 -4.17 -74.88
CA LEU A 628 -15.61 -3.39 -76.09
C LEU A 628 -16.68 -4.12 -76.91
N ARG A 629 -17.95 -3.94 -76.54
CA ARG A 629 -19.09 -4.62 -77.20
C ARG A 629 -19.17 -4.35 -78.70
N GLU A 630 -18.66 -3.21 -79.15
CA GLU A 630 -18.60 -2.82 -80.57
C GLU A 630 -17.77 -3.77 -81.43
N LYS A 631 -16.72 -4.40 -80.87
CA LYS A 631 -15.84 -5.34 -81.59
C LYS A 631 -16.41 -6.78 -81.66
N GLY A 632 -17.48 -7.09 -80.91
CA GLY A 632 -18.12 -8.41 -80.93
C GLY A 632 -17.21 -9.56 -80.47
N VAL A 633 -17.59 -10.79 -80.85
CA VAL A 633 -16.75 -11.99 -80.66
C VAL A 633 -15.92 -12.20 -81.92
N VAL A 634 -14.60 -12.25 -81.76
CA VAL A 634 -13.62 -12.34 -82.84
C VAL A 634 -12.97 -13.72 -82.82
N LEU A 635 -12.69 -14.28 -84.00
CA LEU A 635 -11.88 -15.48 -84.15
C LEU A 635 -10.40 -15.14 -84.16
N GLY A 636 -9.59 -15.96 -83.51
CA GLY A 636 -8.16 -15.76 -83.44
C GLY A 636 -7.36 -17.03 -83.39
N LYS A 637 -6.04 -16.85 -83.47
CA LYS A 637 -5.04 -17.90 -83.35
C LYS A 637 -4.05 -17.56 -82.25
N ILE A 638 -3.74 -18.51 -81.38
CA ILE A 638 -2.76 -18.31 -80.31
C ILE A 638 -1.36 -18.33 -80.92
N ILE A 639 -0.65 -17.21 -80.87
CA ILE A 639 0.73 -17.10 -81.37
C ILE A 639 1.71 -17.52 -80.28
N ARG A 640 1.40 -17.13 -79.03
CA ARG A 640 2.26 -17.36 -77.87
C ARG A 640 1.41 -17.82 -76.69
N PRO A 641 1.66 -19.00 -76.12
CA PRO A 641 0.93 -19.47 -74.95
C PRO A 641 1.42 -18.75 -73.68
N MET A 642 0.64 -18.79 -72.60
CA MET A 642 1.04 -18.23 -71.30
C MET A 642 2.26 -18.94 -70.70
N ARG A 643 2.98 -18.26 -69.80
CA ARG A 643 4.18 -18.79 -69.14
C ARG A 643 4.00 -20.13 -68.44
N ILE A 644 2.81 -20.39 -67.90
CA ILE A 644 2.49 -21.69 -67.28
C ILE A 644 2.60 -22.87 -68.27
N VAL A 645 2.33 -22.63 -69.56
CA VAL A 645 2.39 -23.64 -70.62
C VAL A 645 3.81 -23.73 -71.21
N ASN A 646 4.50 -22.59 -71.33
CA ASN A 646 5.90 -22.53 -71.75
C ASN A 646 6.75 -21.78 -70.71
N PRO A 647 7.38 -22.50 -69.75
CA PRO A 647 8.16 -21.90 -68.66
C PRO A 647 9.44 -21.19 -69.10
N ASP A 648 9.95 -21.50 -70.29
CA ASP A 648 11.22 -20.96 -70.81
C ASP A 648 11.06 -19.52 -71.32
N GLN A 649 9.85 -18.97 -71.35
CA GLN A 649 9.57 -17.59 -71.73
C GLN A 649 9.70 -16.61 -70.55
N GLU A 650 10.04 -15.36 -70.86
CA GLU A 650 10.16 -14.28 -69.88
C GLU A 650 8.80 -13.61 -69.58
N GLU A 651 7.93 -13.47 -70.59
CA GLU A 651 6.64 -12.79 -70.45
C GLU A 651 5.56 -13.68 -69.84
N TYR A 652 4.86 -13.17 -68.82
CA TYR A 652 3.75 -13.86 -68.16
C TYR A 652 2.54 -14.09 -69.10
N SER A 653 2.00 -12.99 -69.67
CA SER A 653 0.78 -13.01 -70.48
C SER A 653 0.99 -13.77 -71.79
N GLY A 654 0.01 -14.53 -72.28
CA GLY A 654 0.02 -15.09 -73.64
C GLY A 654 -0.34 -14.04 -74.70
N LEU A 655 -0.27 -14.40 -75.99
CA LEU A 655 -0.61 -13.52 -77.11
C LEU A 655 -1.54 -14.22 -78.12
N VAL A 656 -2.68 -13.60 -78.41
CA VAL A 656 -3.64 -14.05 -79.43
C VAL A 656 -3.67 -13.09 -80.62
N GLN A 657 -3.66 -13.63 -81.83
CA GLN A 657 -3.85 -12.90 -83.09
C GLN A 657 -5.33 -12.85 -83.46
N VAL A 658 -5.77 -11.74 -84.04
CA VAL A 658 -7.05 -11.70 -84.78
C VAL A 658 -6.89 -12.42 -86.11
N GLY A 659 -7.83 -13.29 -86.46
CA GLY A 659 -7.79 -14.09 -87.68
C GLY A 659 -7.18 -15.48 -87.47
N THR A 660 -7.39 -16.35 -88.46
CA THR A 660 -6.96 -17.76 -88.43
C THR A 660 -5.74 -18.05 -89.31
N GLU A 661 -5.35 -17.09 -90.15
CA GLU A 661 -4.20 -17.18 -91.06
C GLU A 661 -2.97 -16.54 -90.43
N ASP A 662 -1.78 -17.03 -90.80
CA ASP A 662 -0.49 -16.49 -90.32
C ASP A 662 -0.18 -15.17 -91.04
N ASP A 663 -0.89 -14.11 -90.66
CA ASP A 663 -0.66 -12.75 -91.12
C ASP A 663 0.20 -11.97 -90.10
N LEU A 664 1.34 -11.44 -90.55
CA LEU A 664 2.27 -10.67 -89.72
C LEU A 664 1.74 -9.26 -89.38
N GLU A 665 0.75 -8.75 -90.12
CA GLU A 665 0.13 -7.45 -89.89
C GLU A 665 -1.16 -7.51 -89.04
N ALA A 666 -1.60 -8.72 -88.68
CA ALA A 666 -2.83 -8.88 -87.91
C ALA A 666 -2.70 -8.36 -86.47
N GLN A 667 -3.79 -7.77 -85.97
CA GLN A 667 -3.82 -7.21 -84.62
C GLN A 667 -3.67 -8.31 -83.56
N THR A 668 -2.80 -8.09 -82.58
CA THR A 668 -2.55 -9.03 -81.48
C THR A 668 -2.96 -8.44 -80.14
N TYR A 669 -3.40 -9.30 -79.24
CA TYR A 669 -3.85 -8.92 -77.91
C TYR A 669 -3.22 -9.83 -76.85
N PRO A 670 -2.69 -9.28 -75.74
CA PRO A 670 -2.21 -10.08 -74.63
C PRO A 670 -3.39 -10.73 -73.90
N TYR A 671 -3.15 -11.86 -73.23
CA TYR A 671 -4.13 -12.52 -72.39
C TYR A 671 -3.51 -13.17 -71.15
N GLY A 672 -4.28 -13.23 -70.05
CA GLY A 672 -3.86 -13.82 -68.77
C GLY A 672 -4.82 -14.93 -68.30
N ILE A 673 -4.73 -15.33 -67.04
CA ILE A 673 -5.58 -16.40 -66.49
C ILE A 673 -7.05 -15.95 -66.39
N THR A 674 -7.27 -14.65 -66.14
CA THR A 674 -8.60 -14.03 -66.07
C THR A 674 -9.27 -13.92 -67.44
N SER A 675 -8.48 -13.93 -68.50
CA SER A 675 -8.96 -13.83 -69.88
C SER A 675 -9.57 -15.13 -70.39
N LEU A 676 -9.30 -16.28 -69.76
CA LEU A 676 -9.76 -17.59 -70.22
C LEU A 676 -11.23 -17.81 -69.83
N ALA A 677 -12.05 -18.23 -70.79
CA ALA A 677 -13.44 -18.62 -70.51
C ALA A 677 -13.51 -19.88 -69.64
N ASP A 678 -12.56 -20.80 -69.83
CA ASP A 678 -12.30 -21.93 -68.95
C ASP A 678 -10.89 -21.79 -68.38
N LYS A 679 -10.80 -21.56 -67.07
CA LYS A 679 -9.53 -21.32 -66.37
C LYS A 679 -8.62 -22.55 -66.32
N ARG A 680 -9.12 -23.72 -66.72
CA ARG A 680 -8.35 -24.98 -66.82
C ARG A 680 -7.88 -25.26 -68.24
N ASP A 681 -8.19 -24.39 -69.21
CA ASP A 681 -7.81 -24.61 -70.60
C ASP A 681 -6.38 -24.16 -70.89
N PHE A 682 -5.50 -25.11 -71.22
CA PHE A 682 -4.13 -24.85 -71.61
C PHE A 682 -4.06 -24.55 -73.11
N LEU A 683 -4.21 -23.28 -73.47
CA LEU A 683 -4.08 -22.81 -74.85
C LEU A 683 -2.64 -22.93 -75.36
N GLN A 684 -2.47 -23.57 -76.51
CA GLN A 684 -1.19 -23.84 -77.16
C GLN A 684 -0.98 -22.97 -78.40
N LYS A 685 0.29 -22.77 -78.79
CA LYS A 685 0.61 -22.11 -80.06
C LYS A 685 -0.07 -22.83 -81.23
N GLY A 686 -0.85 -22.09 -82.00
CA GLY A 686 -1.61 -22.57 -83.16
C GLY A 686 -3.09 -22.87 -82.87
N ASP A 687 -3.52 -22.87 -81.60
CA ASP A 687 -4.92 -23.10 -81.26
C ASP A 687 -5.81 -21.99 -81.83
N ILE A 688 -6.91 -22.40 -82.46
CA ILE A 688 -7.96 -21.49 -82.92
C ILE A 688 -8.89 -21.21 -81.74
N VAL A 689 -9.13 -19.95 -81.46
CA VAL A 689 -9.91 -19.48 -80.32
C VAL A 689 -10.97 -18.48 -80.79
N LYS A 690 -12.05 -18.35 -80.02
CA LYS A 690 -12.93 -17.18 -80.06
C LYS A 690 -12.68 -16.35 -78.82
N PHE A 691 -12.63 -15.03 -78.96
CA PHE A 691 -12.40 -14.12 -77.84
C PHE A 691 -13.09 -12.79 -78.07
N GLN A 692 -13.12 -11.97 -77.03
CA GLN A 692 -13.60 -10.59 -77.08
C GLN A 692 -12.45 -9.66 -76.70
N VAL A 693 -12.54 -8.40 -77.10
CA VAL A 693 -11.53 -7.39 -76.73
C VAL A 693 -12.10 -6.54 -75.58
N ALA A 694 -11.32 -6.35 -74.53
CA ALA A 694 -11.64 -5.46 -73.43
C ALA A 694 -10.51 -4.45 -73.20
N VAL A 695 -10.85 -3.34 -72.56
CA VAL A 695 -9.89 -2.34 -72.10
C VAL A 695 -9.76 -2.44 -70.60
N VAL A 696 -8.52 -2.59 -70.13
CA VAL A 696 -8.21 -2.55 -68.70
C VAL A 696 -8.34 -1.11 -68.22
N LYS A 697 -9.22 -0.83 -67.25
CA LYS A 697 -9.48 0.55 -66.79
C LYS A 697 -8.25 1.26 -66.21
N SER A 698 -7.34 0.52 -65.57
CA SER A 698 -6.13 1.09 -64.97
C SER A 698 -5.10 1.51 -66.01
N THR A 699 -4.80 0.64 -66.97
CA THR A 699 -3.71 0.84 -67.95
C THR A 699 -4.18 1.39 -69.29
N LYS A 700 -5.49 1.40 -69.55
CA LYS A 700 -6.12 1.71 -70.85
C LYS A 700 -5.62 0.82 -72.01
N LYS A 701 -4.99 -0.31 -71.71
CA LYS A 701 -4.50 -1.26 -72.73
C LYS A 701 -5.63 -2.19 -73.17
N GLU A 702 -5.68 -2.48 -74.46
CA GLU A 702 -6.57 -3.51 -75.01
C GLU A 702 -6.02 -4.91 -74.73
N ARG A 703 -6.89 -5.83 -74.34
CA ARG A 703 -6.57 -7.21 -73.97
C ARG A 703 -7.66 -8.14 -74.47
N ALA A 704 -7.29 -9.39 -74.75
CA ALA A 704 -8.26 -10.43 -75.07
C ALA A 704 -8.89 -10.99 -73.80
N VAL A 705 -10.20 -11.19 -73.80
CA VAL A 705 -11.01 -11.72 -72.71
C VAL A 705 -12.01 -12.75 -73.23
N ASN A 706 -12.56 -13.58 -72.34
CA ASN A 706 -13.48 -14.67 -72.71
C ASN A 706 -12.94 -15.57 -73.82
N ILE A 707 -11.64 -15.87 -73.77
CA ILE A 707 -10.96 -16.71 -74.75
C ILE A 707 -11.41 -18.14 -74.55
N ALA A 708 -12.01 -18.72 -75.58
CA ALA A 708 -12.44 -20.11 -75.61
C ALA A 708 -11.85 -20.81 -76.82
N ALA A 709 -11.14 -21.91 -76.61
CA ALA A 709 -10.64 -22.74 -77.69
C ALA A 709 -11.77 -23.34 -78.52
N ILE A 710 -11.60 -23.28 -79.85
CA ILE A 710 -12.45 -23.96 -80.82
C ILE A 710 -11.74 -25.27 -81.18
N ARG A 711 -11.86 -26.25 -80.28
CA ARG A 711 -11.30 -27.58 -80.45
C ARG A 711 -12.38 -28.57 -80.89
N LYS A 712 -12.01 -29.52 -81.74
CA LYS A 712 -12.88 -30.65 -82.10
C LYS A 712 -12.84 -31.66 -80.94
N TYR A 713 -13.98 -31.88 -80.30
CA TYR A 713 -14.11 -32.92 -79.28
C TYR A 713 -14.27 -34.28 -79.96
N ILE A 714 -13.48 -35.24 -79.50
CA ILE A 714 -13.49 -36.63 -79.97
C ILE A 714 -14.11 -37.49 -78.89
N ARG A 715 -14.87 -38.51 -79.28
CA ARG A 715 -15.53 -39.45 -78.36
C ARG A 715 -14.88 -40.81 -78.45
N ALA A 716 -14.54 -41.40 -77.31
CA ALA A 716 -14.06 -42.77 -77.22
C ALA A 716 -14.34 -43.34 -75.82
N ARG A 717 -14.09 -44.64 -75.65
CA ARG A 717 -14.25 -45.31 -74.35
C ARG A 717 -12.96 -45.32 -73.56
N VAL A 718 -13.10 -45.19 -72.25
CA VAL A 718 -11.99 -45.33 -71.30
C VAL A 718 -11.59 -46.80 -71.24
N ASP A 719 -10.32 -47.09 -71.47
CA ASP A 719 -9.78 -48.44 -71.46
C ASP A 719 -9.48 -48.90 -70.03
N SER A 720 -8.68 -48.12 -69.30
CA SER A 720 -8.24 -48.45 -67.95
C SER A 720 -7.91 -47.20 -67.14
N ILE A 721 -8.08 -47.29 -65.82
CA ILE A 721 -7.77 -46.22 -64.86
C ILE A 721 -6.83 -46.78 -63.80
N LYS A 722 -5.77 -46.03 -63.49
CA LYS A 722 -4.73 -46.35 -62.51
C LYS A 722 -4.51 -45.15 -61.60
N ASP A 723 -5.10 -45.20 -60.41
CA ASP A 723 -5.04 -44.15 -59.38
C ASP A 723 -5.29 -42.73 -59.92
N LYS A 724 -4.22 -42.01 -60.25
CA LYS A 724 -4.24 -40.60 -60.67
C LYS A 724 -4.29 -40.38 -62.19
N TYR A 725 -4.24 -41.44 -63.00
CA TYR A 725 -4.25 -41.34 -64.46
C TYR A 725 -5.04 -42.46 -65.14
N GLY A 726 -5.40 -42.28 -66.41
CA GLY A 726 -6.15 -43.26 -67.19
C GLY A 726 -5.74 -43.29 -68.67
N PHE A 727 -6.24 -44.30 -69.37
CA PHE A 727 -6.03 -44.50 -70.80
C PHE A 727 -7.36 -44.58 -71.52
N ILE A 728 -7.46 -43.90 -72.67
CA ILE A 728 -8.62 -43.90 -73.55
C ILE A 728 -8.29 -44.77 -74.77
N ASN A 729 -9.26 -45.55 -75.22
CA ASN A 729 -9.15 -46.38 -76.41
C ASN A 729 -9.24 -45.53 -77.69
N TYR A 730 -8.20 -44.71 -77.90
CA TYR A 730 -8.01 -43.85 -79.06
C TYR A 730 -6.53 -43.88 -79.42
N GLU A 731 -6.20 -44.25 -80.66
CA GLU A 731 -4.83 -44.41 -81.14
C GLU A 731 -4.42 -43.19 -81.95
N VAL A 732 -3.41 -42.45 -81.46
CA VAL A 732 -2.78 -41.33 -82.18
C VAL A 732 -1.45 -41.75 -82.81
N GLU A 733 -0.75 -42.69 -82.17
CA GLU A 733 0.43 -43.37 -82.68
C GLU A 733 0.13 -44.88 -82.72
N GLU A 734 0.52 -45.57 -83.80
CA GLU A 734 0.22 -47.00 -84.00
C GLU A 734 0.54 -47.84 -82.75
N GLY A 735 -0.51 -48.45 -82.17
CA GLY A 735 -0.41 -49.34 -81.01
C GLY A 735 -0.34 -48.66 -79.64
N LYS A 736 -0.49 -47.34 -79.51
CA LYS A 736 -0.50 -46.63 -78.21
C LYS A 736 -1.86 -45.98 -77.91
N LYS A 737 -2.42 -46.35 -76.76
CA LYS A 737 -3.64 -45.76 -76.20
C LYS A 737 -3.38 -44.34 -75.68
N LEU A 738 -4.36 -43.45 -75.83
CA LEU A 738 -4.24 -42.05 -75.42
C LEU A 738 -4.26 -41.90 -73.89
N PHE A 739 -3.27 -41.19 -73.35
CA PHE A 739 -3.11 -40.97 -71.90
C PHE A 739 -3.89 -39.73 -71.42
N PHE A 740 -4.48 -39.79 -70.22
CA PHE A 740 -5.03 -38.61 -69.53
C PHE A 740 -4.79 -38.68 -68.01
N HIS A 741 -4.73 -37.52 -67.35
CA HIS A 741 -4.60 -37.42 -65.90
C HIS A 741 -5.97 -37.12 -65.26
N MET A 742 -6.25 -37.59 -64.04
CA MET A 742 -7.54 -37.35 -63.36
C MET A 742 -7.82 -35.85 -63.12
N THR A 743 -6.80 -35.00 -63.13
CA THR A 743 -6.96 -33.53 -63.06
C THR A 743 -7.58 -32.92 -64.31
N GLU A 744 -7.48 -33.60 -65.46
CA GLU A 744 -8.06 -33.16 -66.73
C GLU A 744 -9.54 -33.52 -66.87
N VAL A 745 -10.10 -34.19 -65.85
CA VAL A 745 -11.51 -34.56 -65.78
C VAL A 745 -12.31 -33.39 -65.21
N HIS A 746 -13.26 -32.89 -65.98
CA HIS A 746 -14.16 -31.81 -65.56
C HIS A 746 -15.26 -32.31 -64.60
N ASP A 747 -15.84 -31.38 -63.85
CA ASP A 747 -16.97 -31.59 -62.92
C ASP A 747 -16.72 -32.54 -61.73
N GLY A 748 -15.47 -32.98 -61.51
CA GLY A 748 -15.12 -33.85 -60.38
C GLY A 748 -15.76 -35.24 -60.43
N VAL A 749 -16.25 -35.64 -61.61
CA VAL A 749 -16.92 -36.93 -61.82
C VAL A 749 -15.88 -38.05 -61.83
N GLN A 750 -16.11 -39.10 -61.04
CA GLN A 750 -15.30 -40.30 -61.11
C GLN A 750 -15.60 -41.06 -62.40
N ILE A 751 -14.60 -41.13 -63.27
CA ILE A 751 -14.63 -41.93 -64.49
C ILE A 751 -14.27 -43.37 -64.11
N GLN A 752 -14.89 -44.35 -64.75
CA GLN A 752 -14.60 -45.78 -64.63
C GLN A 752 -14.16 -46.36 -65.99
N SER A 753 -13.52 -47.53 -65.97
CA SER A 753 -13.22 -48.28 -67.19
C SER A 753 -14.51 -48.57 -67.96
N SER A 754 -14.47 -48.43 -69.29
CA SER A 754 -15.60 -48.54 -70.22
C SER A 754 -16.55 -47.34 -70.33
N ASP A 755 -16.37 -46.28 -69.53
CA ASP A 755 -17.16 -45.05 -69.69
C ASP A 755 -16.89 -44.38 -71.04
N GLU A 756 -17.94 -43.82 -71.65
CA GLU A 756 -17.81 -42.96 -72.83
C GLU A 756 -17.45 -41.54 -72.41
N VAL A 757 -16.38 -41.02 -73.00
CA VAL A 757 -15.85 -39.69 -72.69
C VAL A 757 -15.68 -38.89 -73.98
N GLU A 758 -15.99 -37.60 -73.92
CA GLU A 758 -15.52 -36.63 -74.90
C GLU A 758 -14.26 -35.96 -74.38
N PHE A 759 -13.29 -35.74 -75.26
CA PHE A 759 -12.00 -35.15 -74.93
C PHE A 759 -11.41 -34.44 -76.13
N VAL A 760 -10.38 -33.63 -75.89
CA VAL A 760 -9.55 -33.06 -76.95
C VAL A 760 -8.17 -33.69 -76.91
N VAL A 761 -7.64 -34.05 -78.07
CA VAL A 761 -6.26 -34.53 -78.21
C VAL A 761 -5.33 -33.33 -78.26
N VAL A 762 -4.39 -33.27 -77.33
CA VAL A 762 -3.41 -32.19 -77.20
C VAL A 762 -2.00 -32.79 -77.22
N GLN A 763 -1.09 -32.15 -77.94
CA GLN A 763 0.31 -32.57 -77.99
C GLN A 763 1.13 -31.78 -76.96
N ASN A 764 1.89 -32.47 -76.13
CA ASN A 764 2.79 -31.82 -75.20
C ASN A 764 4.04 -31.34 -75.96
N GLN A 765 4.25 -30.03 -75.99
CA GLN A 765 5.33 -29.40 -76.78
C GLN A 765 6.73 -29.75 -76.29
N ARG A 766 6.88 -30.21 -75.03
CA ARG A 766 8.20 -30.53 -74.44
C ARG A 766 8.66 -31.96 -74.76
N ASN A 767 7.73 -32.90 -74.86
CA ASN A 767 8.05 -34.33 -75.04
C ASN A 767 7.47 -34.94 -76.32
N GLY A 768 6.69 -34.17 -77.10
CA GLY A 768 6.06 -34.59 -78.35
C GLY A 768 4.89 -35.57 -78.18
N LYS A 769 4.56 -35.99 -76.95
CA LYS A 769 3.53 -37.02 -76.68
C LYS A 769 2.13 -36.43 -76.71
N TYR A 770 1.17 -37.22 -77.19
CA TYR A 770 -0.24 -36.86 -77.19
C TYR A 770 -0.94 -37.28 -75.89
N SER A 771 -1.81 -36.40 -75.38
CA SER A 771 -2.65 -36.66 -74.22
C SER A 771 -4.08 -36.15 -74.45
N ALA A 772 -5.04 -36.73 -73.73
CA ALA A 772 -6.41 -36.25 -73.69
C ALA A 772 -6.52 -35.13 -72.64
N CYS A 773 -7.03 -33.99 -73.06
CA CYS A 773 -7.33 -32.83 -72.22
C CYS A 773 -8.83 -32.53 -72.24
N SER A 774 -9.32 -31.86 -71.19
CA SER A 774 -10.74 -31.53 -71.02
C SER A 774 -11.66 -32.74 -71.19
N VAL A 775 -11.36 -33.80 -70.43
CA VAL A 775 -12.11 -35.06 -70.47
C VAL A 775 -13.44 -34.86 -69.75
N ARG A 776 -14.55 -35.10 -70.46
CA ARG A 776 -15.91 -35.04 -69.91
C ARG A 776 -16.59 -36.38 -70.10
N LYS A 777 -17.17 -36.92 -69.03
CA LYS A 777 -17.98 -38.14 -69.11
C LYS A 777 -19.27 -37.83 -69.85
N ILE A 778 -19.53 -38.56 -70.92
CA ILE A 778 -20.80 -38.51 -71.64
C ILE A 778 -21.74 -39.46 -70.89
N SER A 779 -22.78 -38.89 -70.28
CA SER A 779 -23.91 -39.68 -69.79
C SER A 779 -25.03 -39.63 -70.83
N ASP A 780 -25.74 -40.73 -71.03
CA ASP A 780 -26.92 -40.78 -71.92
C ASP A 780 -28.10 -39.88 -71.45
N ILE A 781 -27.92 -39.15 -70.36
CA ILE A 781 -28.96 -38.29 -69.76
C ILE A 781 -28.63 -36.84 -70.08
N GLN A 782 -28.97 -36.42 -71.30
CA GLN A 782 -28.90 -35.03 -71.73
C GLN A 782 -30.04 -34.20 -71.10
N ARG A 783 -29.97 -33.87 -69.80
CA ARG A 783 -30.84 -32.85 -69.18
C ARG A 783 -30.18 -32.18 -67.95
N PRO A 784 -30.12 -30.84 -67.88
CA PRO A 784 -29.46 -30.13 -66.79
C PRO A 784 -30.16 -30.32 -65.43
N GLU A 785 -29.34 -30.45 -64.37
CA GLU A 785 -29.73 -30.79 -62.99
C GLU A 785 -30.83 -29.94 -62.35
N ARG A 786 -31.06 -28.70 -62.82
CA ARG A 786 -32.08 -27.79 -62.25
C ARG A 786 -33.50 -28.37 -62.28
N LEU A 787 -33.75 -29.43 -63.07
CA LEU A 787 -35.06 -30.10 -63.17
C LEU A 787 -35.16 -31.40 -62.33
N MET A 788 -34.06 -31.91 -61.76
CA MET A 788 -34.03 -33.18 -61.01
C MET A 788 -34.49 -33.04 -59.54
N SER A 789 -34.58 -31.81 -59.01
CA SER A 789 -35.06 -31.54 -57.64
C SER A 789 -36.55 -31.86 -57.43
N ARG A 790 -37.32 -32.07 -58.52
CA ARG A 790 -38.75 -32.41 -58.45
C ARG A 790 -39.09 -33.90 -58.55
N LEU A 791 -38.10 -34.78 -58.73
CA LEU A 791 -38.33 -36.23 -58.90
C LEU A 791 -37.93 -37.08 -57.69
N LYS A 792 -37.84 -36.48 -56.50
CA LYS A 792 -37.71 -37.20 -55.21
C LYS A 792 -39.00 -37.22 -54.39
N SER A 793 -40.12 -36.76 -54.94
CA SER A 793 -41.41 -36.75 -54.26
C SER A 793 -42.58 -36.99 -55.21
N VAL A 794 -42.62 -38.14 -55.87
CA VAL A 794 -43.86 -38.64 -56.50
C VAL A 794 -43.93 -40.15 -56.36
N VAL A 795 -44.58 -40.59 -55.27
CA VAL A 795 -45.47 -41.75 -55.29
C VAL A 795 -46.87 -41.14 -55.31
N ASP A 796 -47.63 -41.45 -56.36
CA ASP A 796 -49.05 -41.15 -56.64
C ASP A 796 -49.50 -39.66 -56.58
N ASP A 797 -50.33 -39.11 -57.47
CA ASP A 797 -51.34 -39.69 -58.34
C ASP A 797 -51.65 -38.71 -59.51
N ASN A 798 -52.25 -39.23 -60.57
CA ASN A 798 -52.59 -38.50 -61.80
C ASN A 798 -53.56 -37.30 -61.60
N VAL A 799 -53.36 -36.23 -62.40
CA VAL A 799 -54.35 -35.43 -63.18
C VAL A 799 -53.97 -33.92 -63.28
N GLY A 800 -53.66 -33.46 -64.51
CA GLY A 800 -53.95 -32.10 -65.03
C GLY A 800 -52.89 -30.97 -64.90
N PRO A 801 -52.68 -30.12 -65.93
CA PRO A 801 -51.61 -29.12 -65.95
C PRO A 801 -51.91 -27.89 -65.06
N LYS A 802 -51.06 -27.64 -64.05
CA LYS A 802 -51.14 -26.44 -63.19
C LYS A 802 -50.43 -25.24 -63.83
N LEU A 803 -51.23 -24.24 -64.24
CA LEU A 803 -50.78 -22.88 -64.52
C LEU A 803 -50.32 -22.20 -63.21
N ILE A 804 -49.07 -21.73 -63.17
CA ILE A 804 -48.52 -20.99 -62.03
C ILE A 804 -48.42 -19.52 -62.42
N VAL A 805 -49.21 -18.68 -61.75
CA VAL A 805 -49.24 -17.22 -61.95
C VAL A 805 -48.00 -16.61 -61.30
N LEU A 806 -47.09 -16.06 -62.13
CA LEU A 806 -45.80 -15.47 -61.70
C LEU A 806 -45.94 -14.15 -60.92
N ARG A 807 -47.11 -13.50 -60.92
CA ARG A 807 -47.38 -12.27 -60.16
C ARG A 807 -48.87 -12.07 -59.91
N GLN A 808 -49.27 -11.85 -58.66
CA GLN A 808 -50.65 -11.44 -58.36
C GLN A 808 -50.85 -9.97 -58.80
N PRO A 809 -51.83 -9.66 -59.67
CA PRO A 809 -52.11 -8.28 -60.03
C PRO A 809 -52.75 -7.54 -58.84
N LYS A 810 -52.16 -6.40 -58.46
CA LYS A 810 -52.72 -5.45 -57.49
C LYS A 810 -53.55 -4.39 -58.21
N GLY A 811 -54.63 -3.92 -57.58
CA GLY A 811 -55.43 -2.80 -58.08
C GLY A 811 -54.67 -1.47 -58.00
N PRO A 812 -55.14 -0.41 -58.69
CA PRO A 812 -54.53 0.93 -58.67
C PRO A 812 -54.46 1.58 -57.28
N ASP A 813 -55.20 1.05 -56.30
CA ASP A 813 -55.30 1.49 -54.90
C ASP A 813 -54.47 0.61 -53.93
N GLY A 814 -53.70 -0.36 -54.44
CA GLY A 814 -52.77 -1.15 -53.65
C GLY A 814 -53.40 -2.32 -52.86
N THR A 815 -54.70 -2.56 -52.95
CA THR A 815 -55.35 -3.74 -52.36
C THR A 815 -55.23 -4.98 -53.27
N LYS A 816 -55.35 -6.18 -52.68
CA LYS A 816 -55.26 -7.46 -53.40
C LYS A 816 -56.60 -7.80 -54.07
N GLY A 817 -56.69 -7.57 -55.37
CA GLY A 817 -57.71 -8.15 -56.26
C GLY A 817 -58.93 -7.26 -56.54
N PHE A 818 -59.46 -7.36 -57.76
CA PHE A 818 -60.70 -6.71 -58.20
C PHE A 818 -61.91 -7.43 -57.59
N ILE A 819 -62.73 -6.74 -56.81
CA ILE A 819 -63.85 -7.33 -56.02
C ILE A 819 -65.10 -7.62 -56.86
N GLN A 820 -65.17 -7.16 -58.12
CA GLN A 820 -66.34 -7.44 -58.98
C GLN A 820 -66.10 -8.62 -59.94
N PRO A 821 -66.99 -9.63 -59.97
CA PRO A 821 -66.95 -10.68 -60.98
C PRO A 821 -67.31 -10.09 -62.36
N ARG A 822 -66.47 -10.38 -63.37
CA ARG A 822 -66.74 -9.98 -64.76
C ARG A 822 -67.88 -10.83 -65.33
N THR A 823 -68.94 -10.19 -65.81
CA THR A 823 -69.98 -10.82 -66.62
C THR A 823 -69.40 -11.30 -67.97
N PRO A 824 -69.72 -12.53 -68.41
CA PRO A 824 -69.24 -13.04 -69.69
C PRO A 824 -69.90 -12.29 -70.85
N TRP A 825 -69.07 -11.87 -71.80
CA TRP A 825 -69.49 -11.14 -72.99
C TRP A 825 -70.24 -12.08 -73.95
N LYS A 826 -71.43 -11.67 -74.38
CA LYS A 826 -72.17 -12.30 -75.48
C LYS A 826 -71.93 -11.51 -76.76
N PRO A 827 -71.52 -12.15 -77.87
CA PRO A 827 -71.42 -11.48 -79.16
C PRO A 827 -72.81 -11.06 -79.67
N PRO A 828 -72.95 -9.91 -80.35
CA PRO A 828 -74.19 -9.58 -81.05
C PRO A 828 -74.36 -10.45 -82.30
N ALA A 829 -75.62 -10.69 -82.66
CA ALA A 829 -76.03 -11.34 -83.90
C ALA A 829 -75.71 -10.52 -85.15
#